data_AF-A0A116MUR4-F1
#
_entry.id   AF-A0A116MUR4-F1
#
_cell.length_a   1.000
_cell.length_b   1.000
_cell.length_c   1.000
_cell.angle_alpha   90.00
_cell.angle_beta   90.00
_cell.angle_gamma   90.00
#
_symmetry.space_group_name_H-M   'P 1'
#
loop_
_entity.id
_entity.type
_entity.pdbx_description
1 polymer ?
#
loop_
_entity_poly.entity_id
_entity_poly.type
_entity_poly.pdbx_seq_one_letter_code
_entity_poly.pdbx_strand_id
1 'polypeptide(L)'
;MNRSKKKSFDWYGARQRFSIRKYHIGAASVLLGTTLVLGTGTIVGAETGVNGDGASNGQIVPGNGTGTSDGTQPQGDNQGDNSSGVQTGNTTNSTANDQSADDTGSASSQPVGTSRSANTGTQGDGSTNQPVDEPVIKFPTTVNDPVPEGYVLVAFIKPEYGAKYVFEGLPGEFPNAPAQLIELRKLQLEVRFWVKEGTTWGQLFETPEWRWPKINPVSGDVFIDWNYGYGNRNRFDSNKMKDQLVTTSYFIPMLNYEVEEIEPSNASVEAFLAWYSPEGRSKWFIVSFDAGQGSMTYKSKQYTSRSVAVYYQNIGYDNNQFTSKVVSPTLDGHTFVRWQTEDGKVLPTTGTITSTEVYKALYLAHPQNKVAVFDRTNLTTSEKEQVKQKIYDANPDLSTGVAPAIKAIDISDTGEATVTFDDKVVTVPSTTLTNEDKDAAKSNAKAEIEKDAMEKSAAINASNLTEEEKTAKLEEVNNAKVVADSAIDRANTSDELNTALTNGQSAISGIDTSTSAEKAAALAELQSAKEAKLQAIENSNLTDEEKSAATQAVNTAYDTAVNNINSATTNDAVAQALNNGKTEIGNVPVTSQGAVNTAYDTAVNNINNATTNDATTNDAVAQALTDGKTAIAGIDTSTSAKKDQAKEDLETAYNAKKAEIENSALTAEEKAAKQAELDKAKADADKAIDAATDNAGVAKALEDGKTAIDAINTSTSAGIDTSSSAKKAQAKKDLEDAYNAKKDEIANSALTAEEKAAKQEELDQAKSAADSAIDAATDNAGVDAALTDGKTAIAGIDTSTSAKKDQAKEDLETAYNAKKDEIANSSLTAEEKATKLADLDKAKEDAEKAIDTATDNAGVAKALEDGKSEIDAINTTTSAGIDTSTSAKKAHKANKVLPKTGDNVGLSSVLGIAGLALLGTAIRKKRED
;
A
#
# COMPACT_ATOMS: atom_id res chain seq x y z
N MET A 1 36.15 -20.29 -3.93
CA MET A 1 35.37 -21.32 -4.68
C MET A 1 33.93 -21.32 -4.20
N ASN A 2 32.98 -21.82 -5.00
CA ASN A 2 31.54 -21.68 -4.75
C ASN A 2 31.06 -22.37 -3.47
N ARG A 3 30.37 -21.62 -2.60
CA ARG A 3 29.17 -22.07 -1.89
C ARG A 3 28.14 -20.93 -1.92
N SER A 4 26.87 -21.26 -2.14
CA SER A 4 25.80 -20.27 -2.30
C SER A 4 25.36 -19.71 -0.95
N LYS A 5 25.20 -18.39 -0.86
CA LYS A 5 24.41 -17.77 0.22
C LYS A 5 22.93 -18.02 -0.08
N LYS A 6 22.32 -19.07 0.49
CA LYS A 6 20.86 -19.08 0.64
C LYS A 6 20.51 -17.90 1.55
N LYS A 7 19.85 -16.87 1.00
CA LYS A 7 19.25 -15.82 1.81
C LYS A 7 18.06 -16.45 2.55
N SER A 8 18.13 -16.53 3.87
CA SER A 8 16.92 -16.73 4.67
C SER A 8 15.98 -15.53 4.40
N PHE A 9 14.75 -15.83 4.00
CA PHE A 9 13.70 -14.83 3.83
C PHE A 9 12.99 -14.70 5.18
N ASP A 10 13.12 -13.54 5.82
CA ASP A 10 12.44 -13.25 7.08
C ASP A 10 10.91 -13.20 6.86
N TRP A 11 10.25 -14.24 7.33
CA TRP A 11 8.80 -14.43 7.22
C TRP A 11 8.01 -13.54 8.20
N TYR A 12 8.64 -13.03 9.26
CA TYR A 12 7.98 -12.22 10.30
C TYR A 12 8.10 -10.72 10.07
N GLY A 13 9.18 -10.24 9.42
CA GLY A 13 9.43 -8.82 9.16
C GLY A 13 8.34 -8.07 8.38
N ALA A 14 7.49 -8.78 7.63
CA ALA A 14 6.39 -8.19 6.87
C ALA A 14 5.19 -7.71 7.72
N ARG A 15 5.07 -8.10 8.99
CA ARG A 15 3.89 -7.82 9.83
C ARG A 15 3.85 -6.47 10.54
N GLN A 16 4.71 -5.50 10.18
CA GLN A 16 4.54 -4.11 10.61
C GLN A 16 4.55 -3.13 9.42
N ARG A 17 3.40 -2.45 9.23
CA ARG A 17 3.23 -1.02 8.84
C ARG A 17 1.77 -0.65 8.45
N PHE A 18 0.78 -1.51 8.70
CA PHE A 18 -0.66 -1.15 8.62
C PHE A 18 -1.09 -0.18 9.75
N SER A 19 -0.59 1.05 9.70
CA SER A 19 -1.11 2.15 10.50
C SER A 19 -2.42 2.62 9.88
N ILE A 20 -3.53 2.00 10.30
CA ILE A 20 -4.89 2.36 9.87
C ILE A 20 -5.20 3.76 10.41
N ARG A 21 -4.90 4.79 9.59
CA ARG A 21 -5.43 6.14 9.80
C ARG A 21 -6.95 6.07 9.65
N LYS A 22 -7.67 6.30 10.76
CA LYS A 22 -9.12 6.44 10.79
C LYS A 22 -9.56 7.63 9.93
N TYR A 23 -9.87 7.38 8.66
CA TYR A 23 -10.58 8.34 7.81
C TYR A 23 -12.08 8.12 7.97
N HIS A 24 -12.74 9.05 8.64
CA HIS A 24 -14.20 9.09 8.71
C HIS A 24 -14.75 9.58 7.36
N ILE A 25 -15.26 8.67 6.55
CA ILE A 25 -16.14 8.97 5.41
C ILE A 25 -17.41 8.17 5.62
N GLY A 26 -18.53 8.88 5.82
CA GLY A 26 -19.85 8.27 5.98
C GLY A 26 -20.59 8.21 4.65
N ALA A 27 -21.03 7.01 4.26
CA ALA A 27 -22.08 6.81 3.27
C ALA A 27 -22.97 5.66 3.75
N ALA A 28 -24.29 5.84 3.68
CA ALA A 28 -25.24 4.87 4.20
C ALA A 28 -25.56 3.78 3.16
N SER A 29 -25.62 2.53 3.61
CA SER A 29 -26.33 1.44 2.93
C SER A 29 -26.76 0.41 3.97
N VAL A 30 -28.03 0.48 4.36
CA VAL A 30 -28.67 -0.45 5.31
C VAL A 30 -29.37 -1.54 4.53
N LEU A 31 -29.07 -2.81 4.81
CA LEU A 31 -29.93 -3.94 4.48
C LEU A 31 -29.53 -5.19 5.30
N LEU A 32 -29.93 -5.20 6.58
CA LEU A 32 -29.99 -6.42 7.41
C LEU A 32 -31.47 -6.74 7.67
N GLY A 33 -31.94 -7.84 7.09
CA GLY A 33 -33.36 -8.21 7.03
C GLY A 33 -33.74 -9.37 7.94
N THR A 34 -33.70 -9.17 9.27
CA THR A 34 -34.26 -10.11 10.25
C THR A 34 -35.01 -9.35 11.33
N THR A 35 -36.33 -9.42 11.30
CA THR A 35 -37.23 -8.80 12.30
C THR A 35 -37.30 -9.64 13.58
N LEU A 36 -37.09 -9.00 14.74
CA LEU A 36 -37.65 -9.45 16.00
C LEU A 36 -38.24 -8.24 16.74
N VAL A 37 -39.44 -8.39 17.29
CA VAL A 37 -40.18 -7.32 17.96
C VAL A 37 -40.12 -7.52 19.47
N LEU A 38 -39.66 -6.50 20.19
CA LEU A 38 -39.96 -6.29 21.60
C LEU A 38 -40.46 -4.86 21.78
N GLY A 39 -41.70 -4.73 22.25
CA GLY A 39 -42.35 -3.45 22.52
C GLY A 39 -43.11 -3.49 23.83
N THR A 40 -42.75 -2.61 24.76
CA THR A 40 -43.35 -2.50 26.10
C THR A 40 -43.91 -1.11 26.34
N GLY A 41 -45.12 -1.01 26.93
CA GLY A 41 -45.54 0.20 27.64
C GLY A 41 -46.61 1.09 26.98
N THR A 42 -47.85 0.60 26.96
CA THR A 42 -49.09 1.33 27.37
C THR A 42 -49.34 2.79 26.92
N ILE A 43 -50.55 3.05 26.40
CA ILE A 43 -51.60 3.81 27.12
C ILE A 43 -53.00 3.66 26.47
N VAL A 44 -53.99 3.35 27.31
CA VAL A 44 -55.47 3.59 27.27
C VAL A 44 -56.19 3.83 25.92
N GLY A 45 -57.29 3.09 25.66
CA GLY A 45 -58.40 3.65 24.86
C GLY A 45 -59.45 2.74 24.19
N ALA A 46 -60.40 2.18 24.96
CA ALA A 46 -61.81 1.88 24.59
C ALA A 46 -62.21 1.02 23.33
N GLU A 47 -63.00 -0.02 23.65
CA GLU A 47 -64.28 -0.43 23.00
C GLU A 47 -64.39 -1.21 21.66
N THR A 48 -64.97 -2.43 21.79
CA THR A 48 -65.90 -3.15 20.87
C THR A 48 -65.39 -3.75 19.55
N GLY A 49 -65.96 -4.90 19.15
CA GLY A 49 -65.85 -5.42 17.76
C GLY A 49 -65.75 -6.95 17.58
N VAL A 50 -66.82 -7.69 17.90
CA VAL A 50 -66.94 -9.16 17.75
C VAL A 50 -66.69 -9.72 16.33
N ASN A 51 -66.22 -10.98 16.28
CA ASN A 51 -66.23 -11.96 15.17
C ASN A 51 -65.32 -11.68 13.94
N GLY A 52 -64.70 -12.69 13.32
CA GLY A 52 -64.75 -14.13 13.63
C GLY A 52 -63.93 -15.03 12.69
N ASP A 53 -64.28 -16.32 12.75
CA ASP A 53 -64.06 -17.47 11.85
C ASP A 53 -63.30 -17.30 10.50
N GLY A 54 -62.48 -18.28 10.07
CA GLY A 54 -62.14 -19.56 10.72
C GLY A 54 -61.27 -20.50 9.86
N ALA A 55 -60.74 -21.54 10.53
CA ALA A 55 -59.98 -22.72 10.08
C ALA A 55 -59.62 -22.92 8.59
N SER A 56 -58.35 -23.27 8.35
CA SER A 56 -57.93 -24.12 7.23
C SER A 56 -57.05 -25.27 7.76
N ASN A 57 -57.27 -26.48 7.24
CA ASN A 57 -56.49 -27.68 7.57
C ASN A 57 -56.03 -28.31 6.25
N GLY A 58 -54.75 -28.68 6.14
CA GLY A 58 -54.11 -28.91 4.82
C GLY A 58 -54.09 -30.37 4.34
N GLN A 59 -53.70 -30.59 3.07
CA GLN A 59 -53.06 -31.83 2.62
C GLN A 59 -52.23 -31.66 1.32
N ILE A 60 -51.17 -32.47 1.20
CA ILE A 60 -50.27 -32.68 0.02
C ILE A 60 -50.99 -33.46 -1.13
N VAL A 61 -50.49 -33.57 -2.38
CA VAL A 61 -49.10 -33.68 -2.92
C VAL A 61 -48.92 -32.83 -4.24
N PRO A 62 -48.05 -33.08 -5.28
CA PRO A 62 -47.45 -31.98 -6.08
C PRO A 62 -47.79 -31.95 -7.59
N GLY A 63 -47.20 -30.99 -8.33
CA GLY A 63 -47.16 -30.96 -9.81
C GLY A 63 -45.97 -30.16 -10.38
N ASN A 64 -45.31 -30.68 -11.41
CA ASN A 64 -44.15 -30.06 -12.07
C ASN A 64 -44.53 -28.92 -13.04
N GLY A 65 -43.63 -27.96 -13.23
CA GLY A 65 -43.70 -26.98 -14.33
C GLY A 65 -42.31 -26.54 -14.81
N THR A 66 -42.04 -26.63 -16.11
CA THR A 66 -40.77 -26.23 -16.75
C THR A 66 -41.02 -25.61 -18.13
N GLY A 67 -40.29 -24.55 -18.48
CA GLY A 67 -40.50 -23.73 -19.69
C GLY A 67 -41.46 -22.56 -19.44
N THR A 68 -41.59 -21.52 -20.28
CA THR A 68 -40.96 -21.15 -21.58
C THR A 68 -40.87 -19.59 -21.63
N SER A 69 -40.44 -18.85 -22.66
CA SER A 69 -40.12 -19.13 -24.08
C SER A 69 -39.08 -18.13 -24.64
N ASP A 70 -38.70 -18.32 -25.91
CA ASP A 70 -38.16 -17.27 -26.80
C ASP A 70 -39.32 -16.58 -27.56
N GLY A 71 -39.12 -15.39 -28.16
CA GLY A 71 -40.11 -14.75 -29.06
C GLY A 71 -40.28 -13.21 -28.96
N THR A 72 -40.13 -12.53 -30.09
CA THR A 72 -40.14 -11.05 -30.27
C THR A 72 -41.52 -10.40 -30.51
N GLN A 73 -41.76 -9.21 -29.90
CA GLN A 73 -42.61 -8.08 -30.38
C GLN A 73 -44.14 -8.32 -30.64
N PRO A 74 -45.03 -7.29 -30.76
CA PRO A 74 -44.77 -5.86 -31.02
C PRO A 74 -45.54 -4.80 -30.17
N GLN A 75 -45.20 -3.54 -30.48
CA GLN A 75 -45.84 -2.21 -30.30
C GLN A 75 -47.31 -2.08 -29.82
N GLY A 76 -47.56 -1.03 -28.99
CA GLY A 76 -48.87 -0.46 -28.62
C GLY A 76 -48.73 0.93 -27.96
N ASP A 77 -49.77 1.77 -28.00
CA ASP A 77 -49.62 3.24 -27.89
C ASP A 77 -50.14 3.95 -26.60
N ASN A 78 -49.33 4.90 -26.11
CA ASN A 78 -49.66 6.26 -25.65
C ASN A 78 -50.79 6.57 -24.61
N GLN A 79 -50.38 6.86 -23.36
CA GLN A 79 -50.94 7.85 -22.40
C GLN A 79 -49.98 7.93 -21.16
N GLY A 80 -49.88 9.00 -20.36
CA GLY A 80 -50.45 10.36 -20.40
C GLY A 80 -50.04 11.18 -19.15
N ASP A 81 -50.06 12.52 -19.26
CA ASP A 81 -49.86 13.56 -18.22
C ASP A 81 -48.58 13.63 -17.34
N ASN A 82 -48.10 14.86 -17.08
CA ASN A 82 -47.09 15.20 -16.06
C ASN A 82 -47.09 16.73 -15.78
N SER A 83 -47.06 17.17 -14.52
CA SER A 83 -46.85 18.59 -14.15
C SER A 83 -46.41 18.80 -12.68
N SER A 84 -45.71 19.92 -12.45
CA SER A 84 -44.96 20.33 -11.24
C SER A 84 -43.67 19.51 -10.93
N GLY A 85 -42.50 20.07 -10.60
CA GLY A 85 -42.09 21.44 -10.28
C GLY A 85 -41.61 21.55 -8.81
N VAL A 86 -40.64 22.39 -8.37
CA VAL A 86 -39.87 23.53 -8.93
C VAL A 86 -38.65 23.75 -7.99
N GLN A 87 -37.37 24.00 -8.37
CA GLN A 87 -36.63 23.95 -9.66
C GLN A 87 -35.62 22.75 -9.64
N THR A 88 -34.27 22.78 -9.79
CA THR A 88 -33.19 23.80 -9.96
C THR A 88 -32.11 23.32 -10.98
N GLY A 89 -31.38 24.25 -11.59
CA GLY A 89 -30.25 24.00 -12.51
C GLY A 89 -30.02 25.17 -13.48
N ASN A 90 -28.79 25.42 -13.95
CA ASN A 90 -28.49 26.48 -14.91
C ASN A 90 -27.63 25.98 -16.08
N THR A 91 -27.87 26.51 -17.27
CA THR A 91 -27.32 26.10 -18.56
C THR A 91 -27.11 27.32 -19.46
N THR A 92 -26.17 27.28 -20.41
CA THR A 92 -26.18 28.28 -21.49
C THR A 92 -25.47 27.84 -22.77
N ASN A 93 -26.17 27.91 -23.90
CA ASN A 93 -25.71 28.63 -25.09
C ASN A 93 -26.90 28.89 -26.05
N SER A 94 -26.84 29.99 -26.83
CA SER A 94 -27.62 30.26 -28.06
C SER A 94 -29.17 30.36 -28.00
N THR A 95 -29.87 31.35 -28.57
CA THR A 95 -29.45 32.60 -29.28
C THR A 95 -30.58 33.67 -29.23
N ALA A 96 -30.22 34.95 -29.10
CA ALA A 96 -30.93 36.21 -29.45
C ALA A 96 -32.47 36.39 -29.29
N ASN A 97 -32.89 37.48 -28.60
CA ASN A 97 -33.51 38.64 -29.30
C ASN A 97 -33.50 39.97 -28.49
N ASP A 98 -33.77 41.06 -29.23
CA ASP A 98 -33.73 42.53 -29.03
C ASP A 98 -34.43 43.21 -27.80
N GLN A 99 -34.17 44.53 -27.64
CA GLN A 99 -34.83 45.62 -26.87
C GLN A 99 -34.60 45.73 -25.33
N SER A 100 -34.51 46.92 -24.68
CA SER A 100 -34.13 48.31 -25.07
C SER A 100 -34.01 49.22 -23.82
N ALA A 101 -33.37 50.41 -23.95
CA ALA A 101 -33.32 51.57 -23.02
C ALA A 101 -32.62 51.39 -21.64
N ASP A 102 -31.98 52.39 -21.00
CA ASP A 102 -31.49 53.77 -21.34
C ASP A 102 -30.62 54.23 -20.13
N ASP A 103 -29.69 55.20 -20.14
CA ASP A 103 -28.89 55.91 -21.16
C ASP A 103 -27.73 56.68 -20.42
N THR A 104 -26.89 57.41 -21.17
CA THR A 104 -25.99 58.52 -20.81
C THR A 104 -24.50 58.21 -20.61
N GLY A 105 -23.57 58.77 -21.41
CA GLY A 105 -23.78 59.54 -22.65
C GLY A 105 -22.50 60.17 -23.23
N SER A 106 -22.67 60.91 -24.35
CA SER A 106 -21.69 61.74 -25.10
C SER A 106 -21.10 61.14 -26.40
N ALA A 107 -21.76 61.54 -27.50
CA ALA A 107 -21.49 61.32 -28.93
C ALA A 107 -20.07 61.76 -29.42
N SER A 108 -19.59 61.51 -30.65
CA SER A 108 -20.34 61.62 -31.93
C SER A 108 -19.75 60.97 -33.22
N SER A 109 -20.54 60.09 -33.84
CA SER A 109 -21.07 60.14 -35.24
C SER A 109 -20.20 60.09 -36.52
N GLN A 110 -20.54 59.10 -37.37
CA GLN A 110 -20.60 59.07 -38.87
C GLN A 110 -19.30 58.91 -39.74
N PRO A 111 -19.40 58.36 -40.99
CA PRO A 111 -20.19 57.20 -41.44
C PRO A 111 -19.45 56.26 -42.46
N VAL A 112 -20.17 55.26 -43.00
CA VAL A 112 -19.68 54.20 -43.92
C VAL A 112 -19.87 54.56 -45.42
N GLY A 113 -19.08 53.96 -46.33
CA GLY A 113 -19.35 53.94 -47.78
C GLY A 113 -18.74 52.73 -48.53
N THR A 114 -19.50 52.11 -49.45
CA THR A 114 -19.07 50.99 -50.32
C THR A 114 -18.87 51.45 -51.78
N SER A 115 -18.37 50.56 -52.66
CA SER A 115 -17.71 50.94 -53.92
C SER A 115 -18.55 50.81 -55.22
N ARG A 116 -18.18 51.61 -56.24
CA ARG A 116 -18.58 51.56 -57.68
C ARG A 116 -20.02 52.08 -57.95
N SER A 117 -20.34 52.76 -59.07
CA SER A 117 -19.68 52.92 -60.38
C SER A 117 -20.18 54.16 -61.15
N ALA A 118 -19.52 54.54 -62.26
CA ALA A 118 -19.98 55.46 -63.34
C ALA A 118 -20.18 56.96 -62.99
N ASN A 119 -20.05 57.96 -63.90
CA ASN A 119 -19.37 58.08 -65.21
C ASN A 119 -19.28 59.58 -65.60
N THR A 120 -18.34 59.98 -66.48
CA THR A 120 -18.28 61.24 -67.29
C THR A 120 -18.47 62.61 -66.60
N GLY A 121 -17.44 63.48 -66.69
CA GLY A 121 -17.52 64.93 -66.44
C GLY A 121 -16.26 65.65 -66.96
N THR A 122 -16.37 66.92 -67.41
CA THR A 122 -15.33 67.59 -68.22
C THR A 122 -14.99 69.00 -67.73
N GLN A 123 -13.70 69.36 -67.79
CA GLN A 123 -13.12 70.72 -67.71
C GLN A 123 -13.28 71.53 -66.39
N GLY A 124 -12.22 72.24 -66.03
CA GLY A 124 -12.17 73.22 -64.95
C GLY A 124 -10.75 73.45 -64.43
N ASP A 125 -10.35 74.71 -64.32
CA ASP A 125 -9.11 75.21 -63.69
C ASP A 125 -9.14 75.07 -62.14
N GLY A 126 -8.05 75.31 -61.39
CA GLY A 126 -6.64 75.57 -61.75
C GLY A 126 -5.85 76.18 -60.57
N SER A 127 -4.51 76.02 -60.58
CA SER A 127 -3.57 76.45 -59.49
C SER A 127 -3.74 75.66 -58.17
N THR A 128 -2.72 75.29 -57.41
CA THR A 128 -1.29 75.69 -57.36
C THR A 128 -0.36 74.46 -57.23
N ASN A 129 0.91 74.59 -57.61
CA ASN A 129 1.93 73.59 -57.22
C ASN A 129 2.29 73.73 -55.74
N GLN A 130 1.98 72.72 -54.94
CA GLN A 130 2.77 72.42 -53.74
C GLN A 130 4.11 71.79 -54.15
N PRO A 131 5.18 71.90 -53.35
CA PRO A 131 6.33 71.02 -53.53
C PRO A 131 5.87 69.58 -53.29
N VAL A 132 6.03 68.72 -54.30
CA VAL A 132 5.81 67.28 -54.13
C VAL A 132 6.99 66.77 -53.31
N ASP A 133 6.73 66.41 -52.05
CA ASP A 133 7.77 65.90 -51.15
C ASP A 133 8.42 64.66 -51.78
N GLU A 134 9.75 64.68 -51.93
CA GLU A 134 10.43 63.62 -52.68
C GLU A 134 10.22 62.25 -52.02
N PRO A 135 9.76 61.23 -52.77
CA PRO A 135 9.26 59.99 -52.20
C PRO A 135 10.37 59.22 -51.47
N VAL A 136 10.01 58.59 -50.36
CA VAL A 136 10.96 57.84 -49.50
C VAL A 136 11.62 56.70 -50.27
N ILE A 137 10.88 56.06 -51.19
CA ILE A 137 11.38 55.04 -52.10
C ILE A 137 11.27 55.52 -53.55
N LYS A 138 12.33 55.32 -54.33
CA LYS A 138 12.33 55.31 -55.79
C LYS A 138 12.75 53.93 -56.29
N PHE A 139 12.33 53.58 -57.50
CA PHE A 139 12.69 52.30 -58.12
C PHE A 139 13.56 52.51 -59.37
N PRO A 140 14.67 51.76 -59.53
CA PRO A 140 15.30 51.62 -60.83
C PRO A 140 14.34 51.03 -61.86
N THR A 141 14.48 51.47 -63.11
CA THR A 141 13.75 50.97 -64.28
C THR A 141 14.56 49.93 -65.07
N THR A 142 15.90 50.01 -65.00
CA THR A 142 16.81 49.01 -65.56
C THR A 142 17.87 48.56 -64.54
N VAL A 143 18.48 47.40 -64.80
CA VAL A 143 19.56 46.82 -63.97
C VAL A 143 20.84 47.67 -63.87
N ASN A 144 20.96 48.71 -64.70
CA ASN A 144 22.15 49.57 -64.80
C ASN A 144 21.89 51.02 -64.43
N ASP A 145 20.67 51.38 -63.98
CA ASP A 145 20.36 52.76 -63.60
C ASP A 145 21.21 53.17 -62.37
N PRO A 146 21.85 54.35 -62.38
CA PRO A 146 22.62 54.84 -61.24
C PRO A 146 21.68 55.23 -60.10
N VAL A 147 22.15 55.08 -58.86
CA VAL A 147 21.42 55.57 -57.67
C VAL A 147 21.29 57.11 -57.77
N PRO A 148 20.09 57.69 -57.64
CA PRO A 148 19.91 59.14 -57.64
C PRO A 148 20.66 59.84 -56.50
N GLU A 149 21.04 61.10 -56.72
CA GLU A 149 21.59 61.96 -55.67
C GLU A 149 20.58 62.14 -54.54
N GLY A 150 21.05 62.04 -53.28
CA GLY A 150 20.19 62.04 -52.09
C GLY A 150 19.48 60.71 -51.80
N TYR A 151 19.90 59.60 -52.42
CA TYR A 151 19.35 58.26 -52.21
C TYR A 151 20.47 57.20 -52.04
N VAL A 152 20.17 56.14 -51.27
CA VAL A 152 21.03 54.96 -51.06
C VAL A 152 20.39 53.69 -51.63
N LEU A 153 21.20 52.70 -52.00
CA LEU A 153 20.72 51.44 -52.58
C LEU A 153 20.40 50.41 -51.48
N VAL A 154 19.17 49.91 -51.41
CA VAL A 154 18.82 48.69 -50.67
C VAL A 154 18.52 47.59 -51.68
N ALA A 155 19.29 46.50 -51.64
CA ALA A 155 19.24 45.46 -52.66
C ALA A 155 19.24 44.03 -52.09
N PHE A 156 18.57 43.14 -52.81
CA PHE A 156 18.43 41.73 -52.47
C PHE A 156 19.28 40.88 -53.42
N ILE A 157 20.25 40.19 -52.83
CA ILE A 157 21.11 39.24 -53.54
C ILE A 157 20.30 37.98 -53.84
N LYS A 158 20.44 37.44 -55.04
CA LYS A 158 19.84 36.17 -55.47
C LYS A 158 20.06 35.04 -54.45
N PRO A 159 19.06 34.17 -54.16
CA PRO A 159 19.26 33.04 -53.26
C PRO A 159 20.27 32.03 -53.83
N GLU A 160 21.04 31.40 -52.94
CA GLU A 160 21.93 30.28 -53.29
C GLU A 160 21.17 28.93 -53.29
N TYR A 161 21.87 27.82 -53.57
CA TYR A 161 21.41 26.42 -53.48
C TYR A 161 20.16 26.00 -54.28
N GLY A 162 19.60 26.89 -55.10
CA GLY A 162 18.51 26.58 -56.05
C GLY A 162 17.15 27.16 -55.69
N ALA A 163 17.03 27.77 -54.50
CA ALA A 163 15.88 28.59 -54.13
C ALA A 163 15.77 29.83 -55.02
N LYS A 164 14.57 30.43 -55.09
CA LYS A 164 14.27 31.53 -56.02
C LYS A 164 13.38 32.58 -55.37
N TYR A 165 13.52 33.84 -55.79
CA TYR A 165 12.49 34.83 -55.52
C TYR A 165 11.24 34.54 -56.35
N VAL A 166 10.07 34.78 -55.76
CA VAL A 166 8.78 34.80 -56.45
C VAL A 166 8.57 36.22 -56.94
N PHE A 167 8.84 36.44 -58.22
CA PHE A 167 8.65 37.73 -58.87
C PHE A 167 7.19 37.93 -59.26
N GLU A 168 6.63 39.08 -58.89
CA GLU A 168 5.23 39.45 -59.15
C GLU A 168 5.12 40.57 -60.20
N GLY A 169 6.26 41.02 -60.75
CA GLY A 169 6.34 42.06 -61.77
C GLY A 169 6.29 43.47 -61.19
N LEU A 170 6.58 43.60 -59.90
CA LEU A 170 6.49 44.87 -59.16
C LEU A 170 7.76 45.72 -59.39
N PRO A 171 7.68 47.06 -59.31
CA PRO A 171 8.82 47.96 -59.55
C PRO A 171 10.08 47.57 -58.76
N GLY A 172 11.24 47.61 -59.42
CA GLY A 172 12.53 47.21 -58.84
C GLY A 172 12.86 45.71 -58.89
N GLU A 173 12.01 44.85 -59.47
CA GLU A 173 12.30 43.43 -59.70
C GLU A 173 13.05 43.18 -61.02
N PHE A 174 14.14 42.41 -60.94
CA PHE A 174 15.03 42.07 -62.05
C PHE A 174 15.40 40.57 -62.04
N PRO A 175 14.47 39.67 -62.42
CA PRO A 175 14.75 38.24 -62.50
C PRO A 175 15.94 37.96 -63.42
N ASN A 176 16.93 37.20 -62.92
CA ASN A 176 18.19 36.88 -63.61
C ASN A 176 19.09 38.09 -63.93
N ALA A 177 19.05 39.16 -63.12
CA ALA A 177 19.94 40.31 -63.26
C ALA A 177 21.42 39.90 -63.43
N PRO A 178 22.19 40.52 -64.34
CA PRO A 178 23.59 40.17 -64.56
C PRO A 178 24.42 40.37 -63.30
N ALA A 179 25.42 39.51 -63.06
CA ALA A 179 26.28 39.60 -61.89
C ALA A 179 27.20 40.83 -61.98
N GLN A 180 27.06 41.76 -61.03
CA GLN A 180 27.84 43.01 -60.97
C GLN A 180 29.00 42.84 -59.97
N LEU A 181 30.14 43.50 -60.23
CA LEU A 181 31.29 43.46 -59.33
C LEU A 181 31.15 44.58 -58.29
N ILE A 182 30.85 44.20 -57.05
CA ILE A 182 30.63 45.11 -55.92
C ILE A 182 31.53 44.65 -54.78
N GLU A 183 32.37 45.56 -54.27
CA GLU A 183 33.30 45.28 -53.14
C GLU A 183 34.07 43.94 -53.29
N LEU A 184 34.68 43.77 -54.47
CA LEU A 184 35.44 42.59 -54.90
C LEU A 184 34.65 41.28 -55.07
N ARG A 185 33.31 41.28 -54.91
CA ARG A 185 32.44 40.10 -55.12
C ARG A 185 31.54 40.28 -56.34
N LYS A 186 31.25 39.17 -57.05
CA LYS A 186 30.27 39.14 -58.14
C LYS A 186 28.90 38.78 -57.58
N LEU A 187 27.95 39.70 -57.64
CA LEU A 187 26.63 39.56 -57.01
C LEU A 187 25.50 39.80 -58.02
N GLN A 188 24.48 38.94 -58.01
CA GLN A 188 23.24 39.15 -58.76
C GLN A 188 22.23 39.85 -57.85
N LEU A 189 21.99 41.15 -58.06
CA LEU A 189 21.02 41.95 -57.31
C LEU A 189 19.68 41.95 -58.06
N GLU A 190 18.76 41.07 -57.63
CA GLU A 190 17.52 40.74 -58.35
C GLU A 190 16.27 41.48 -57.84
N VAL A 191 16.31 42.12 -56.66
CA VAL A 191 15.31 43.12 -56.25
C VAL A 191 16.03 44.33 -55.66
N ARG A 192 15.61 45.56 -56.02
CA ARG A 192 16.31 46.80 -55.68
C ARG A 192 15.36 47.95 -55.37
N PHE A 193 15.72 48.73 -54.36
CA PHE A 193 15.05 49.95 -53.91
C PHE A 193 16.11 51.05 -53.80
N TRP A 194 15.76 52.28 -54.16
CA TRP A 194 16.52 53.46 -53.78
C TRP A 194 15.77 54.16 -52.65
N VAL A 195 16.41 54.30 -51.49
CA VAL A 195 15.81 54.87 -50.28
C VAL A 195 16.41 56.26 -50.02
N LYS A 196 15.57 57.23 -49.69
CA LYS A 196 15.97 58.63 -49.45
C LYS A 196 16.97 58.72 -48.29
N GLU A 197 18.03 59.50 -48.46
CA GLU A 197 19.01 59.75 -47.41
C GLU A 197 18.36 60.43 -46.20
N GLY A 198 18.73 60.00 -44.99
CA GLY A 198 18.13 60.47 -43.74
C GLY A 198 16.90 59.67 -43.25
N THR A 199 16.34 58.77 -44.07
CA THR A 199 15.29 57.82 -43.64
C THR A 199 15.86 56.76 -42.69
N THR A 200 15.14 56.43 -41.60
CA THR A 200 15.46 55.31 -40.72
C THR A 200 14.82 53.99 -41.17
N TRP A 201 15.31 52.84 -40.72
CA TRP A 201 14.70 51.55 -41.08
C TRP A 201 13.24 51.42 -40.62
N GLY A 202 12.85 52.03 -39.50
CA GLY A 202 11.46 52.04 -39.04
C GLY A 202 10.57 52.80 -40.02
N GLN A 203 10.98 54.01 -40.41
CA GLN A 203 10.29 54.82 -41.42
C GLN A 203 10.22 54.11 -42.78
N LEU A 204 11.27 53.38 -43.17
CA LEU A 204 11.28 52.57 -44.39
C LEU A 204 10.24 51.45 -44.33
N PHE A 205 10.07 50.78 -43.18
CA PHE A 205 9.09 49.69 -43.03
C PHE A 205 7.64 50.19 -42.89
N GLU A 206 7.45 51.45 -42.50
CA GLU A 206 6.16 52.16 -42.54
C GLU A 206 5.82 52.73 -43.94
N THR A 207 6.78 52.74 -44.88
CA THR A 207 6.58 53.24 -46.25
C THR A 207 5.80 52.22 -47.10
N PRO A 208 4.62 52.57 -47.66
CA PRO A 208 3.75 51.60 -48.37
C PRO A 208 4.38 50.90 -49.57
N GLU A 209 5.39 51.50 -50.21
CA GLU A 209 6.13 50.95 -51.34
C GLU A 209 7.23 49.95 -50.93
N TRP A 210 7.55 49.82 -49.63
CA TRP A 210 8.51 48.82 -49.15
C TRP A 210 7.90 47.42 -49.18
N ARG A 211 8.70 46.43 -49.60
CA ARG A 211 8.34 45.02 -49.53
C ARG A 211 9.57 44.14 -49.36
N TRP A 212 9.46 43.13 -48.52
CA TRP A 212 10.40 42.01 -48.51
C TRP A 212 10.10 41.09 -49.71
N PRO A 213 11.10 40.66 -50.50
CA PRO A 213 10.87 39.70 -51.58
C PRO A 213 10.31 38.37 -51.08
N LYS A 214 9.29 37.87 -51.77
CA LYS A 214 8.75 36.51 -51.55
C LYS A 214 9.76 35.48 -52.05
N ILE A 215 9.92 34.38 -51.32
CA ILE A 215 10.92 33.34 -51.61
C ILE A 215 10.22 31.98 -51.75
N ASN A 216 10.56 31.24 -52.79
CA ASN A 216 10.25 29.83 -52.92
C ASN A 216 11.53 29.01 -52.62
N PRO A 217 11.62 28.35 -51.45
CA PRO A 217 12.76 27.52 -51.10
C PRO A 217 12.82 26.23 -51.93
N VAL A 218 13.85 25.40 -51.70
CA VAL A 218 13.92 24.04 -52.24
C VAL A 218 13.02 23.12 -51.38
N SER A 219 12.55 21.99 -51.93
CA SER A 219 11.74 21.04 -51.17
C SER A 219 12.54 20.46 -49.99
N GLY A 220 12.02 20.61 -48.77
CA GLY A 220 12.70 20.27 -47.51
C GLY A 220 13.35 21.47 -46.80
N ASP A 221 13.51 22.61 -47.49
CA ASP A 221 14.03 23.86 -46.94
C ASP A 221 12.90 24.88 -46.66
N VAL A 222 13.13 25.77 -45.71
CA VAL A 222 12.20 26.81 -45.26
C VAL A 222 12.91 28.17 -45.12
N PHE A 223 12.17 29.25 -45.39
CA PHE A 223 12.71 30.61 -45.22
C PHE A 223 12.59 31.09 -43.76
N ILE A 224 13.74 31.27 -43.11
CA ILE A 224 13.81 31.66 -41.71
C ILE A 224 14.06 33.17 -41.55
N ASP A 225 15.06 33.74 -42.22
CA ASP A 225 15.60 35.05 -41.81
C ASP A 225 16.35 35.80 -42.92
N TRP A 226 16.63 37.08 -42.72
CA TRP A 226 17.49 37.88 -43.60
C TRP A 226 18.88 38.11 -43.00
N ASN A 227 19.94 37.94 -43.79
CA ASN A 227 21.28 38.42 -43.46
C ASN A 227 21.54 39.82 -44.04
N TYR A 228 22.27 40.65 -43.32
CA TYR A 228 22.56 42.05 -43.61
C TYR A 228 24.06 42.29 -43.91
N GLY A 229 24.36 42.66 -45.15
CA GLY A 229 25.72 42.80 -45.66
C GLY A 229 26.37 41.47 -46.05
N TYR A 230 27.66 41.52 -46.39
CA TYR A 230 28.36 40.45 -47.12
C TYR A 230 28.83 39.25 -46.27
N GLY A 231 28.07 38.83 -45.25
CA GLY A 231 28.46 37.71 -44.39
C GLY A 231 27.30 37.02 -43.67
N ASN A 232 27.28 35.69 -43.74
CA ASN A 232 26.20 34.80 -43.28
C ASN A 232 26.03 34.72 -41.73
N ARG A 233 26.59 35.69 -40.99
CA ARG A 233 26.51 35.81 -39.51
C ARG A 233 25.84 37.11 -39.04
N ASN A 234 25.62 38.07 -39.94
CA ASN A 234 24.96 39.32 -39.63
C ASN A 234 23.44 39.16 -39.81
N ARG A 235 22.72 38.64 -38.80
CA ARG A 235 21.25 38.62 -38.88
C ARG A 235 20.70 40.04 -38.87
N PHE A 236 19.75 40.34 -39.76
CA PHE A 236 18.99 41.56 -39.68
C PHE A 236 18.01 41.47 -38.51
N ASP A 237 18.01 42.48 -37.65
CA ASP A 237 17.11 42.57 -36.50
C ASP A 237 16.37 43.89 -36.60
N SER A 238 15.15 43.84 -37.14
CA SER A 238 14.27 44.99 -37.38
C SER A 238 14.17 45.91 -36.16
N ASN A 239 14.02 45.33 -34.97
CA ASN A 239 13.89 46.05 -33.71
C ASN A 239 15.17 46.78 -33.27
N LYS A 240 16.35 46.24 -33.61
CA LYS A 240 17.65 46.92 -33.37
C LYS A 240 18.00 47.94 -34.45
N MET A 241 17.49 47.75 -35.66
CA MET A 241 17.81 48.59 -36.82
C MET A 241 16.86 49.77 -37.00
N LYS A 242 15.62 49.71 -36.50
CA LYS A 242 14.54 50.69 -36.74
C LYS A 242 14.92 52.17 -36.56
N ASP A 243 15.77 52.48 -35.57
CA ASP A 243 16.17 53.85 -35.21
C ASP A 243 17.47 54.28 -35.93
N GLN A 244 18.11 53.35 -36.66
CA GLN A 244 19.31 53.61 -37.45
C GLN A 244 18.93 54.10 -38.85
N LEU A 245 19.78 54.94 -39.44
CA LEU A 245 19.64 55.38 -40.82
C LEU A 245 19.79 54.21 -41.80
N VAL A 246 19.00 54.22 -42.87
CA VAL A 246 19.20 53.36 -44.02
C VAL A 246 20.47 53.82 -44.74
N THR A 247 21.35 52.89 -45.04
CA THR A 247 22.57 53.10 -45.84
C THR A 247 22.60 52.09 -46.99
N THR A 248 23.60 52.15 -47.87
CA THR A 248 23.75 51.17 -48.96
C THR A 248 23.86 49.75 -48.39
N SER A 249 22.84 48.93 -48.64
CA SER A 249 22.55 47.70 -47.90
C SER A 249 22.23 46.53 -48.80
N TYR A 250 22.70 45.35 -48.39
CA TYR A 250 22.56 44.11 -49.15
C TYR A 250 21.95 43.02 -48.29
N PHE A 251 20.90 42.38 -48.79
CA PHE A 251 20.19 41.31 -48.11
C PHE A 251 20.43 39.96 -48.78
N ILE A 252 20.72 38.93 -47.98
CA ILE A 252 20.81 37.53 -48.42
C ILE A 252 19.75 36.73 -47.65
N PRO A 253 18.88 35.96 -48.33
CA PRO A 253 17.89 35.14 -47.65
C PRO A 253 18.56 33.94 -47.00
N MET A 254 18.13 33.60 -45.78
CA MET A 254 18.65 32.46 -45.03
C MET A 254 17.60 31.33 -44.98
N LEU A 255 18.06 30.15 -45.38
CA LEU A 255 17.27 28.93 -45.56
C LEU A 255 17.88 27.82 -44.71
N ASN A 256 17.04 27.12 -43.94
CA ASN A 256 17.38 25.92 -43.17
C ASN A 256 16.37 24.81 -43.50
N TYR A 257 16.64 23.58 -43.04
CA TYR A 257 15.70 22.46 -43.16
C TYR A 257 14.41 22.71 -42.35
N GLU A 258 13.28 22.18 -42.84
CA GLU A 258 11.97 22.26 -42.15
C GLU A 258 11.95 21.62 -40.75
N VAL A 259 12.85 20.67 -40.47
CA VAL A 259 13.02 20.01 -39.17
C VAL A 259 14.51 19.85 -38.86
N GLU A 260 15.02 20.64 -37.92
CA GLU A 260 16.43 20.71 -37.55
C GLU A 260 16.75 19.97 -36.23
N GLU A 261 17.99 19.50 -36.08
CA GLU A 261 18.45 18.86 -34.85
C GLU A 261 19.23 19.84 -33.99
N ILE A 262 18.80 20.04 -32.74
CA ILE A 262 19.58 20.75 -31.73
C ILE A 262 20.53 19.75 -31.07
N GLU A 263 21.66 19.46 -31.74
CA GLU A 263 22.75 18.73 -31.09
C GLU A 263 23.27 19.51 -29.88
N PRO A 264 23.58 18.88 -28.74
CA PRO A 264 24.30 19.54 -27.64
C PRO A 264 25.66 20.13 -28.04
N SER A 265 26.27 19.62 -29.12
CA SER A 265 27.41 20.22 -29.83
C SER A 265 27.17 21.69 -30.26
N ASN A 266 25.89 22.05 -30.51
CA ASN A 266 25.42 23.35 -30.99
C ASN A 266 24.93 24.26 -29.83
N ALA A 267 25.14 23.84 -28.58
CA ALA A 267 24.89 24.58 -27.34
C ALA A 267 23.42 25.01 -27.09
N SER A 268 22.63 24.08 -26.54
CA SER A 268 21.26 24.31 -26.01
C SER A 268 20.22 24.85 -27.01
N VAL A 269 18.95 24.89 -26.56
CA VAL A 269 17.87 25.55 -27.31
C VAL A 269 18.10 27.06 -27.40
N GLU A 270 18.72 27.67 -26.38
CA GLU A 270 18.95 29.12 -26.33
C GLU A 270 20.01 29.57 -27.34
N ALA A 271 21.15 28.88 -27.46
CA ALA A 271 22.15 29.31 -28.46
C ALA A 271 21.72 28.92 -29.88
N PHE A 272 20.98 27.82 -30.08
CA PHE A 272 20.30 27.56 -31.35
C PHE A 272 19.40 28.75 -31.75
N LEU A 273 18.49 29.17 -30.85
CA LEU A 273 17.62 30.31 -31.11
C LEU A 273 18.40 31.64 -31.24
N ALA A 274 19.56 31.77 -30.61
CA ALA A 274 20.42 32.94 -30.74
C ALA A 274 21.00 33.14 -32.15
N TRP A 275 21.06 32.10 -32.99
CA TRP A 275 21.42 32.21 -34.41
C TRP A 275 20.37 32.94 -35.27
N TYR A 276 19.21 33.29 -34.73
CA TYR A 276 18.12 33.95 -35.47
C TYR A 276 17.74 35.31 -34.89
N SER A 277 17.15 36.17 -35.72
CA SER A 277 16.47 37.40 -35.32
C SER A 277 15.22 37.10 -34.48
N PRO A 278 14.59 38.09 -33.82
CA PRO A 278 13.31 37.88 -33.14
C PRO A 278 12.22 37.30 -34.06
N GLU A 279 12.22 37.68 -35.34
CA GLU A 279 11.29 37.19 -36.37
C GLU A 279 11.67 35.80 -36.91
N GLY A 280 12.95 35.43 -36.88
CA GLY A 280 13.40 34.08 -37.21
C GLY A 280 13.13 33.08 -36.08
N ARG A 281 13.22 33.51 -34.81
CA ARG A 281 12.96 32.67 -33.62
C ARG A 281 11.51 32.23 -33.53
N SER A 282 10.55 33.11 -33.83
CA SER A 282 9.11 32.80 -33.77
C SER A 282 8.66 31.80 -34.86
N LYS A 283 9.53 31.45 -35.81
CA LYS A 283 9.29 30.44 -36.85
C LYS A 283 9.65 29.02 -36.43
N TRP A 284 10.14 28.81 -35.20
CA TRP A 284 10.52 27.51 -34.68
C TRP A 284 9.67 27.12 -33.46
N PHE A 285 8.98 25.99 -33.56
CA PHE A 285 8.52 25.24 -32.40
C PHE A 285 9.60 24.25 -31.97
N ILE A 286 9.83 24.11 -30.67
CA ILE A 286 10.86 23.22 -30.13
C ILE A 286 10.17 22.08 -29.39
N VAL A 287 10.31 20.85 -29.90
CA VAL A 287 9.88 19.66 -29.15
C VAL A 287 11.10 19.09 -28.43
N SER A 288 11.06 19.10 -27.10
CA SER A 288 12.15 18.62 -26.26
C SER A 288 11.79 17.28 -25.61
N PHE A 289 12.77 16.39 -25.54
CA PHE A 289 12.68 15.05 -24.97
C PHE A 289 13.64 14.94 -23.80
N ASP A 290 13.11 14.66 -22.61
CA ASP A 290 13.85 14.56 -21.34
C ASP A 290 13.77 13.12 -20.81
N ALA A 291 14.90 12.40 -20.87
CA ALA A 291 15.00 11.03 -20.39
C ALA A 291 14.95 10.91 -18.85
N GLY A 292 14.96 12.03 -18.12
CA GLY A 292 14.96 12.05 -16.66
C GLY A 292 16.21 11.42 -16.08
N GLN A 293 16.06 10.25 -15.44
CA GLN A 293 17.18 9.45 -14.92
C GLN A 293 17.82 8.54 -15.99
N GLY A 294 17.16 8.32 -17.12
CA GLY A 294 17.66 7.48 -18.22
C GLY A 294 18.57 8.22 -19.20
N SER A 295 18.95 7.54 -20.27
CA SER A 295 19.78 8.10 -21.35
C SER A 295 19.31 7.66 -22.73
N MET A 296 19.51 8.50 -23.74
CA MET A 296 19.19 8.27 -25.15
C MET A 296 20.50 8.12 -25.93
N THR A 297 20.63 7.08 -26.75
CA THR A 297 21.79 6.91 -27.64
C THR A 297 21.42 7.30 -29.07
N TYR A 298 22.13 8.26 -29.66
CA TYR A 298 21.89 8.72 -31.04
C TYR A 298 23.21 9.19 -31.67
N LYS A 299 23.47 8.84 -32.95
CA LYS A 299 24.75 9.08 -33.64
C LYS A 299 25.98 8.66 -32.80
N SER A 300 25.88 7.55 -32.07
CA SER A 300 26.91 7.04 -31.13
C SER A 300 27.31 8.00 -29.99
N LYS A 301 26.48 9.00 -29.69
CA LYS A 301 26.57 9.89 -28.51
C LYS A 301 25.44 9.55 -27.54
N GLN A 302 25.69 9.70 -26.23
CA GLN A 302 24.66 9.58 -25.18
C GLN A 302 24.15 10.94 -24.72
N TYR A 303 22.89 11.00 -24.33
CA TYR A 303 22.17 12.21 -23.99
C TYR A 303 21.15 11.98 -22.87
N THR A 304 21.04 12.89 -21.91
CA THR A 304 19.91 12.92 -20.95
C THR A 304 18.71 13.67 -21.51
N SER A 305 18.93 14.67 -22.37
CA SER A 305 17.86 15.34 -23.13
C SER A 305 18.31 15.72 -24.54
N ARG A 306 17.33 15.85 -25.44
CA ARG A 306 17.52 16.30 -26.84
C ARG A 306 16.32 17.14 -27.29
N SER A 307 16.54 18.09 -28.19
CA SER A 307 15.46 18.89 -28.77
C SER A 307 15.48 18.85 -30.30
N VAL A 308 14.29 18.85 -30.88
CA VAL A 308 14.06 18.94 -32.33
C VAL A 308 13.41 20.29 -32.62
N ALA A 309 14.02 21.07 -33.51
CA ALA A 309 13.45 22.32 -33.99
C ALA A 309 12.55 22.01 -35.19
N VAL A 310 11.34 22.55 -35.18
CA VAL A 310 10.30 22.29 -36.18
C VAL A 310 9.79 23.61 -36.72
N TYR A 311 9.77 23.77 -38.04
CA TYR A 311 9.26 24.99 -38.66
C TYR A 311 7.76 25.14 -38.42
N TYR A 312 7.33 26.36 -38.07
CA TYR A 312 5.98 26.66 -37.58
C TYR A 312 4.82 26.40 -38.57
N GLN A 313 5.11 26.14 -39.85
CA GLN A 313 4.09 25.92 -40.88
C GLN A 313 3.94 24.44 -41.22
N ASN A 314 2.83 23.85 -40.76
CA ASN A 314 2.27 22.58 -41.25
C ASN A 314 3.16 21.33 -41.15
N ILE A 315 4.20 21.33 -40.30
CA ILE A 315 4.95 20.11 -40.00
C ILE A 315 4.19 19.27 -38.97
N GLY A 316 3.93 18.01 -39.30
CA GLY A 316 3.24 17.07 -38.42
C GLY A 316 4.16 16.17 -37.61
N TYR A 317 3.62 15.57 -36.54
CA TYR A 317 4.28 14.52 -35.76
C TYR A 317 4.62 13.27 -36.60
N ASP A 318 3.92 13.08 -37.72
CA ASP A 318 4.12 12.04 -38.73
C ASP A 318 5.20 12.38 -39.78
N ASN A 319 5.80 13.59 -39.76
CA ASN A 319 6.86 13.96 -40.68
C ASN A 319 8.11 13.07 -40.47
N ASN A 320 8.59 12.42 -41.53
CA ASN A 320 9.73 11.49 -41.50
C ASN A 320 11.03 12.12 -40.97
N GLN A 321 11.25 13.42 -41.15
CA GLN A 321 12.40 14.15 -40.61
C GLN A 321 12.27 14.44 -39.10
N PHE A 322 11.04 14.46 -38.57
CA PHE A 322 10.78 14.56 -37.14
C PHE A 322 10.89 13.18 -36.47
N THR A 323 10.14 12.18 -36.96
CA THR A 323 10.10 10.83 -36.36
C THR A 323 11.48 10.17 -36.31
N SER A 324 12.32 10.32 -37.35
CA SER A 324 13.70 9.82 -37.38
C SER A 324 14.67 10.53 -36.42
N LYS A 325 14.28 11.66 -35.81
CA LYS A 325 15.02 12.35 -34.76
C LYS A 325 14.50 12.01 -33.36
N VAL A 326 13.27 11.51 -33.21
CA VAL A 326 12.75 10.98 -31.93
C VAL A 326 13.40 9.63 -31.63
N VAL A 327 13.83 9.42 -30.39
CA VAL A 327 14.57 8.22 -29.96
C VAL A 327 13.96 7.71 -28.66
N SER A 328 13.96 6.40 -28.44
CA SER A 328 13.59 5.81 -27.14
C SER A 328 14.77 5.87 -26.17
N PRO A 329 14.58 6.32 -24.92
CA PRO A 329 15.61 6.27 -23.90
C PRO A 329 15.71 4.86 -23.29
N THR A 330 16.83 4.61 -22.62
CA THR A 330 17.10 3.42 -21.82
C THR A 330 17.47 3.83 -20.40
N LEU A 331 16.91 3.12 -19.42
CA LEU A 331 17.20 3.23 -17.99
C LEU A 331 17.35 1.80 -17.46
N ASP A 332 18.40 1.53 -16.67
CA ASP A 332 18.66 0.17 -16.19
C ASP A 332 17.58 -0.31 -15.21
N GLY A 333 17.23 -1.59 -15.26
CA GLY A 333 16.11 -2.17 -14.51
C GLY A 333 14.73 -1.57 -14.83
N HIS A 334 14.53 -0.95 -16.00
CA HIS A 334 13.26 -0.33 -16.41
C HIS A 334 12.92 -0.63 -17.88
N THR A 335 11.63 -0.64 -18.21
CA THR A 335 11.11 -0.62 -19.59
C THR A 335 10.61 0.79 -19.91
N PHE A 336 11.06 1.38 -21.02
CA PHE A 336 10.48 2.64 -21.52
C PHE A 336 9.07 2.39 -22.06
N VAL A 337 8.10 3.19 -21.60
CA VAL A 337 6.70 3.09 -22.01
C VAL A 337 6.43 4.01 -23.20
N ARG A 338 6.60 5.32 -23.00
CA ARG A 338 6.27 6.37 -23.97
C ARG A 338 6.86 7.73 -23.58
N TRP A 339 6.82 8.65 -24.54
CA TRP A 339 7.01 10.07 -24.32
C TRP A 339 5.67 10.71 -23.92
N GLN A 340 5.62 11.44 -22.81
CA GLN A 340 4.43 12.18 -22.35
C GLN A 340 4.84 13.50 -21.67
N THR A 341 3.96 14.50 -21.64
CA THR A 341 4.17 15.73 -20.87
C THR A 341 4.06 15.50 -19.37
N GLU A 342 4.32 16.53 -18.57
CA GLU A 342 4.21 16.48 -17.10
C GLU A 342 2.77 16.28 -16.61
N ASP A 343 1.77 16.78 -17.35
CA ASP A 343 0.34 16.50 -17.17
C ASP A 343 -0.13 15.18 -17.81
N GLY A 344 0.78 14.36 -18.34
CA GLY A 344 0.50 13.01 -18.84
C GLY A 344 -0.02 12.92 -20.28
N LYS A 345 -0.12 14.04 -21.01
CA LYS A 345 -0.48 14.05 -22.44
C LYS A 345 0.60 13.32 -23.24
N VAL A 346 0.21 12.23 -23.92
CA VAL A 346 1.10 11.39 -24.73
C VAL A 346 1.55 12.14 -25.99
N LEU A 347 2.79 11.90 -26.44
CA LEU A 347 3.32 12.39 -27.72
C LEU A 347 2.41 11.92 -28.88
N PRO A 348 1.78 12.84 -29.64
CA PRO A 348 0.95 12.45 -30.77
C PRO A 348 1.77 11.75 -31.87
N THR A 349 1.12 10.86 -32.62
CA THR A 349 1.71 10.16 -33.78
C THR A 349 1.36 10.80 -35.12
N THR A 350 0.39 11.73 -35.14
CA THR A 350 -0.12 12.42 -36.33
C THR A 350 -0.59 13.84 -35.97
N GLY A 351 -0.76 14.69 -36.99
CA GLY A 351 -1.28 16.06 -36.84
C GLY A 351 -0.18 17.09 -36.61
N THR A 352 -0.52 18.37 -36.75
CA THR A 352 0.45 19.48 -36.78
C THR A 352 1.08 19.78 -35.43
N ILE A 353 2.40 20.03 -35.41
CA ILE A 353 3.12 20.58 -34.28
C ILE A 353 2.88 22.10 -34.25
N THR A 354 2.15 22.59 -33.23
CA THR A 354 1.67 23.98 -33.15
C THR A 354 2.22 24.78 -31.97
N SER A 355 3.11 24.17 -31.17
CA SER A 355 3.68 24.78 -29.97
C SER A 355 5.01 24.12 -29.59
N THR A 356 5.83 24.86 -28.85
CA THR A 356 6.98 24.31 -28.10
C THR A 356 6.46 23.45 -26.94
N GLU A 357 6.94 22.22 -26.80
CA GLU A 357 6.52 21.26 -25.78
C GLU A 357 7.70 20.49 -25.20
N VAL A 358 7.56 20.01 -23.96
CA VAL A 358 8.55 19.16 -23.27
C VAL A 358 7.90 17.84 -22.90
N TYR A 359 8.44 16.76 -23.47
CA TYR A 359 8.04 15.39 -23.20
C TYR A 359 9.07 14.72 -22.30
N LYS A 360 8.63 14.24 -21.14
CA LYS A 360 9.41 13.41 -20.21
C LYS A 360 9.20 11.94 -20.56
N ALA A 361 10.21 11.12 -20.27
CA ALA A 361 10.15 9.68 -20.47
C ALA A 361 9.33 9.02 -19.34
N LEU A 362 8.26 8.31 -19.68
CA LEU A 362 7.61 7.38 -18.76
C LEU A 362 8.32 6.03 -18.79
N TYR A 363 8.69 5.53 -17.61
CA TYR A 363 9.27 4.21 -17.41
C TYR A 363 8.36 3.34 -16.55
N LEU A 364 8.41 2.04 -16.80
CA LEU A 364 7.89 0.97 -15.95
C LEU A 364 9.09 0.32 -15.26
N ALA A 365 9.20 0.44 -13.94
CA ALA A 365 10.27 -0.16 -13.15
C ALA A 365 10.14 -1.68 -13.07
N HIS A 366 11.26 -2.39 -13.08
CA HIS A 366 11.29 -3.84 -12.87
C HIS A 366 11.44 -4.17 -11.38
N PRO A 367 10.86 -5.28 -10.89
CA PRO A 367 10.98 -5.67 -9.49
C PRO A 367 12.43 -5.96 -9.07
N GLN A 368 12.88 -5.31 -7.99
CA GLN A 368 14.24 -5.48 -7.48
C GLN A 368 14.53 -6.92 -7.00
N ASN A 369 13.52 -7.63 -6.50
CA ASN A 369 13.61 -9.03 -6.10
C ASN A 369 12.73 -9.89 -7.00
N LYS A 370 13.34 -10.66 -7.89
CA LYS A 370 12.66 -11.57 -8.83
C LYS A 370 11.77 -12.61 -8.13
N VAL A 371 10.82 -13.19 -8.86
CA VAL A 371 10.07 -14.36 -8.38
C VAL A 371 10.91 -15.62 -8.62
N ALA A 372 11.09 -16.41 -7.56
CA ALA A 372 11.63 -17.75 -7.67
C ALA A 372 10.53 -18.65 -8.26
N VAL A 373 10.80 -19.23 -9.43
CA VAL A 373 9.87 -20.10 -10.15
C VAL A 373 10.43 -21.51 -10.28
N PHE A 374 9.54 -22.49 -10.38
CA PHE A 374 9.87 -23.89 -10.49
C PHE A 374 10.45 -24.23 -11.86
N ASP A 375 9.80 -23.82 -12.95
CA ASP A 375 10.28 -24.00 -14.32
C ASP A 375 10.04 -22.70 -15.11
N ARG A 376 11.09 -22.14 -15.72
CA ARG A 376 10.97 -20.88 -16.47
C ARG A 376 10.21 -21.00 -17.79
N THR A 377 9.85 -22.20 -18.21
CA THR A 377 9.08 -22.46 -19.44
C THR A 377 7.61 -22.75 -19.18
N ASN A 378 7.24 -23.01 -17.92
CA ASN A 378 5.87 -23.29 -17.48
C ASN A 378 5.67 -22.82 -16.03
N LEU A 379 5.26 -21.55 -15.85
CA LEU A 379 4.89 -20.98 -14.56
C LEU A 379 3.49 -21.45 -14.12
N THR A 380 3.39 -21.84 -12.85
CA THR A 380 2.13 -22.09 -12.14
C THR A 380 1.28 -20.81 -12.01
N THR A 381 -0.02 -20.97 -11.73
CA THR A 381 -0.93 -19.82 -11.54
C THR A 381 -0.49 -18.91 -10.40
N SER A 382 -0.01 -19.50 -9.29
CA SER A 382 0.54 -18.77 -8.13
C SER A 382 1.75 -17.91 -8.52
N GLU A 383 2.74 -18.48 -9.21
CA GLU A 383 3.94 -17.77 -9.63
C GLU A 383 3.62 -16.60 -10.57
N LYS A 384 2.60 -16.73 -11.43
CA LYS A 384 2.12 -15.64 -12.30
C LYS A 384 1.52 -14.49 -11.49
N GLU A 385 0.68 -14.76 -10.49
CA GLU A 385 0.14 -13.71 -9.62
C GLU A 385 1.23 -13.07 -8.74
N GLN A 386 2.22 -13.84 -8.26
CA GLN A 386 3.40 -13.28 -7.58
C GLN A 386 4.21 -12.34 -8.50
N VAL A 387 4.41 -12.68 -9.77
CA VAL A 387 5.09 -11.80 -10.74
C VAL A 387 4.26 -10.53 -10.96
N LYS A 388 2.95 -10.66 -11.15
CA LYS A 388 2.01 -9.55 -11.33
C LYS A 388 2.04 -8.59 -10.14
N GLN A 389 1.90 -9.10 -8.92
CA GLN A 389 1.91 -8.29 -7.70
C GLN A 389 3.22 -7.52 -7.58
N LYS A 390 4.37 -8.18 -7.80
CA LYS A 390 5.69 -7.52 -7.73
C LYS A 390 5.88 -6.41 -8.77
N ILE A 391 5.23 -6.48 -9.94
CA ILE A 391 5.25 -5.39 -10.93
C ILE A 391 4.44 -4.18 -10.41
N TYR A 392 3.28 -4.40 -9.77
CA TYR A 392 2.54 -3.33 -9.10
C TYR A 392 3.32 -2.74 -7.91
N ASP A 393 3.93 -3.58 -7.06
CA ASP A 393 4.74 -3.15 -5.90
C ASP A 393 5.95 -2.29 -6.33
N ALA A 394 6.53 -2.58 -7.49
CA ALA A 394 7.62 -1.80 -8.07
C ALA A 394 7.15 -0.48 -8.73
N ASN A 395 5.85 -0.33 -8.99
CA ASN A 395 5.26 0.81 -9.69
C ASN A 395 4.00 1.34 -8.95
N PRO A 396 4.12 1.74 -7.67
CA PRO A 396 2.97 2.09 -6.84
C PRO A 396 2.16 3.26 -7.42
N ASP A 397 2.83 4.28 -7.96
CA ASP A 397 2.17 5.45 -8.56
C ASP A 397 1.28 5.07 -9.75
N LEU A 398 1.78 4.18 -10.62
CA LEU A 398 1.07 3.66 -11.80
C LEU A 398 -0.04 2.64 -11.44
N SER A 399 -0.10 2.21 -10.19
CA SER A 399 -1.07 1.22 -9.67
C SER A 399 -2.33 1.87 -9.10
N THR A 400 -2.36 3.20 -8.98
CA THR A 400 -3.46 3.95 -8.33
C THR A 400 -4.74 4.10 -9.18
N GLY A 401 -4.73 3.66 -10.44
CA GLY A 401 -5.83 3.87 -11.39
C GLY A 401 -5.91 5.30 -11.97
N VAL A 402 -5.18 6.26 -11.41
CA VAL A 402 -5.05 7.63 -11.94
C VAL A 402 -4.07 7.63 -13.11
N ALA A 403 -4.44 8.23 -14.24
CA ALA A 403 -3.56 8.31 -15.40
C ALA A 403 -2.26 9.08 -15.06
N PRO A 404 -1.06 8.57 -15.38
CA PRO A 404 -0.77 7.34 -16.13
C PRO A 404 -0.89 6.04 -15.30
N ALA A 405 -1.86 5.18 -15.60
CA ALA A 405 -2.11 3.95 -14.86
C ALA A 405 -1.93 2.68 -15.71
N ILE A 406 -1.44 1.61 -15.06
CA ILE A 406 -1.52 0.25 -15.59
C ILE A 406 -2.99 -0.19 -15.55
N LYS A 407 -3.51 -0.72 -16.67
CA LYS A 407 -4.88 -1.26 -16.78
C LYS A 407 -4.94 -2.77 -16.60
N ALA A 408 -3.94 -3.46 -17.14
CA ALA A 408 -3.83 -4.90 -17.09
C ALA A 408 -2.37 -5.32 -17.15
N ILE A 409 -2.08 -6.45 -16.51
CA ILE A 409 -0.83 -7.18 -16.61
C ILE A 409 -1.23 -8.63 -16.91
N ASP A 410 -0.79 -9.14 -18.06
CA ASP A 410 -0.89 -10.55 -18.41
C ASP A 410 0.49 -11.21 -18.30
N ILE A 411 0.55 -12.43 -17.76
CA ILE A 411 1.80 -13.17 -17.55
C ILE A 411 1.73 -14.49 -18.31
N SER A 412 2.56 -14.58 -19.35
CA SER A 412 2.71 -15.78 -20.17
C SER A 412 3.24 -16.98 -19.38
N ASP A 413 3.11 -18.19 -19.92
CA ASP A 413 3.62 -19.43 -19.32
C ASP A 413 5.15 -19.42 -19.12
N THR A 414 5.88 -18.60 -19.89
CA THR A 414 7.34 -18.41 -19.74
C THR A 414 7.72 -17.27 -18.79
N GLY A 415 6.74 -16.60 -18.18
CA GLY A 415 6.93 -15.49 -17.25
C GLY A 415 7.32 -14.16 -17.89
N GLU A 416 7.19 -14.00 -19.21
CA GLU A 416 7.20 -12.67 -19.84
C GLU A 416 5.86 -11.97 -19.53
N ALA A 417 5.94 -10.72 -19.07
CA ALA A 417 4.77 -9.92 -18.74
C ALA A 417 4.41 -8.96 -19.87
N THR A 418 3.14 -8.92 -20.25
CA THR A 418 2.55 -7.89 -21.12
C THR A 418 1.81 -6.89 -20.25
N VAL A 419 2.27 -5.64 -20.25
CA VAL A 419 1.72 -4.55 -19.41
C VAL A 419 1.02 -3.52 -20.31
N THR A 420 -0.25 -3.29 -20.02
CA THR A 420 -1.16 -2.48 -20.85
C THR A 420 -1.56 -1.19 -20.13
N PHE A 421 -1.39 -0.08 -20.84
CA PHE A 421 -1.88 1.27 -20.52
C PHE A 421 -2.99 1.68 -21.52
N ASP A 422 -3.66 2.81 -21.32
CA ASP A 422 -4.75 3.29 -22.20
C ASP A 422 -4.37 3.40 -23.69
N ASP A 423 -3.13 3.80 -23.99
CA ASP A 423 -2.62 4.11 -25.32
C ASP A 423 -1.57 3.11 -25.83
N LYS A 424 -1.03 2.27 -24.94
CA LYS A 424 0.27 1.61 -25.13
C LYS A 424 0.34 0.26 -24.43
N VAL A 425 0.88 -0.72 -25.14
CA VAL A 425 1.33 -1.99 -24.57
C VAL A 425 2.86 -2.05 -24.59
N VAL A 426 3.46 -2.61 -23.54
CA VAL A 426 4.88 -2.94 -23.46
C VAL A 426 5.08 -4.34 -22.89
N THR A 427 6.16 -5.02 -23.29
CA THR A 427 6.58 -6.29 -22.69
C THR A 427 7.72 -6.06 -21.70
N VAL A 428 7.77 -6.89 -20.65
CA VAL A 428 8.86 -6.96 -19.68
C VAL A 428 9.42 -8.39 -19.69
N PRO A 429 10.67 -8.60 -20.14
CA PRO A 429 11.21 -9.95 -20.32
C PRO A 429 11.25 -10.77 -19.02
N SER A 430 10.89 -12.05 -19.12
CA SER A 430 11.00 -13.03 -18.02
C SER A 430 12.36 -12.98 -17.31
N THR A 431 13.44 -12.69 -18.04
CA THR A 431 14.81 -12.60 -17.49
C THR A 431 15.00 -11.49 -16.46
N THR A 432 14.17 -10.44 -16.43
CA THR A 432 14.19 -9.42 -15.36
C THR A 432 13.19 -9.72 -14.24
N LEU A 433 12.15 -10.50 -14.50
CA LEU A 433 11.05 -10.79 -13.56
C LEU A 433 11.27 -12.06 -12.71
N THR A 434 11.85 -13.12 -13.27
CA THR A 434 11.91 -14.44 -12.64
C THR A 434 13.34 -15.02 -12.57
N ASN A 435 13.55 -15.96 -11.64
CA ASN A 435 14.71 -16.84 -11.58
C ASN A 435 14.25 -18.28 -11.33
N GLU A 436 14.90 -19.28 -11.93
CA GLU A 436 14.61 -20.67 -11.60
C GLU A 436 15.25 -21.01 -10.25
N ASP A 437 14.43 -21.45 -9.29
CA ASP A 437 14.88 -21.98 -8.00
C ASP A 437 13.78 -22.88 -7.45
N LYS A 438 13.91 -24.19 -7.70
CA LYS A 438 12.92 -25.21 -7.35
C LYS A 438 12.75 -25.40 -5.85
N ASP A 439 13.78 -25.11 -5.05
CA ASP A 439 13.68 -25.12 -3.59
C ASP A 439 12.82 -23.94 -3.12
N ALA A 440 13.13 -22.74 -3.59
CA ALA A 440 12.41 -21.53 -3.20
C ALA A 440 10.96 -21.51 -3.74
N ALA A 441 10.71 -22.01 -4.94
CA ALA A 441 9.35 -22.16 -5.49
C ALA A 441 8.49 -23.11 -4.64
N LYS A 442 9.05 -24.25 -4.19
CA LYS A 442 8.38 -25.13 -3.22
C LYS A 442 8.12 -24.44 -1.89
N SER A 443 9.10 -23.70 -1.34
CA SER A 443 8.92 -22.94 -0.10
C SER A 443 7.83 -21.86 -0.22
N ASN A 444 7.71 -21.19 -1.37
CA ASN A 444 6.64 -20.22 -1.62
C ASN A 444 5.27 -20.90 -1.66
N ALA A 445 5.12 -22.02 -2.38
CA ALA A 445 3.88 -22.78 -2.42
C ALA A 445 3.47 -23.30 -1.03
N LYS A 446 4.43 -23.72 -0.19
CA LYS A 446 4.18 -24.07 1.21
C LYS A 446 3.74 -22.87 2.05
N ALA A 447 4.31 -21.68 1.82
CA ALA A 447 3.90 -20.45 2.52
C ALA A 447 2.47 -20.01 2.16
N GLU A 448 1.97 -20.34 0.96
CA GLU A 448 0.57 -20.13 0.57
C GLU A 448 -0.36 -21.14 1.26
N ILE A 449 0.01 -22.42 1.31
CA ILE A 449 -0.69 -23.44 2.11
C ILE A 449 -0.72 -23.08 3.61
N GLU A 450 0.38 -22.56 4.16
CA GLU A 450 0.50 -22.06 5.54
C GLU A 450 -0.47 -20.90 5.80
N LYS A 451 -0.50 -19.90 4.90
CA LYS A 451 -1.44 -18.77 4.97
C LYS A 451 -2.89 -19.25 5.01
N ASP A 452 -3.27 -20.12 4.08
CA ASP A 452 -4.65 -20.59 3.95
C ASP A 452 -5.05 -21.49 5.15
N ALA A 453 -4.11 -22.27 5.70
CA ALA A 453 -4.30 -22.99 6.96
C ALA A 453 -4.51 -22.06 8.16
N MET A 454 -3.75 -20.95 8.26
CA MET A 454 -3.92 -19.96 9.31
C MET A 454 -5.26 -19.23 9.20
N GLU A 455 -5.68 -18.82 8.00
CA GLU A 455 -6.98 -18.17 7.77
C GLU A 455 -8.14 -19.12 8.09
N LYS A 456 -8.04 -20.41 7.72
CA LYS A 456 -9.04 -21.43 8.07
C LYS A 456 -9.09 -21.72 9.58
N SER A 457 -7.94 -21.79 10.24
CA SER A 457 -7.84 -21.99 11.69
C SER A 457 -8.47 -20.83 12.47
N ALA A 458 -8.27 -19.59 12.02
CA ALA A 458 -8.94 -18.42 12.59
C ALA A 458 -10.46 -18.48 12.44
N ALA A 459 -10.97 -18.95 11.29
CA ALA A 459 -12.40 -19.15 11.06
C ALA A 459 -13.00 -20.27 11.95
N ILE A 460 -12.27 -21.36 12.18
CA ILE A 460 -12.67 -22.43 13.13
C ILE A 460 -12.76 -21.88 14.56
N ASN A 461 -11.75 -21.15 15.02
CA ASN A 461 -11.73 -20.59 16.38
C ASN A 461 -12.87 -19.58 16.62
N ALA A 462 -13.27 -18.84 15.58
CA ALA A 462 -14.39 -17.91 15.62
C ALA A 462 -15.79 -18.54 15.42
N SER A 463 -15.87 -19.87 15.23
CA SER A 463 -17.13 -20.58 14.99
C SER A 463 -17.92 -20.89 16.28
N ASN A 464 -19.18 -21.30 16.11
CA ASN A 464 -20.11 -21.72 17.16
C ASN A 464 -20.01 -23.22 17.53
N LEU A 465 -19.05 -23.95 16.94
CA LEU A 465 -18.68 -25.32 17.28
C LEU A 465 -18.31 -25.43 18.77
N THR A 466 -18.40 -26.65 19.33
CA THR A 466 -17.83 -26.92 20.66
C THR A 466 -16.30 -26.95 20.62
N GLU A 467 -15.62 -26.78 21.75
CA GLU A 467 -14.15 -26.81 21.80
C GLU A 467 -13.58 -28.18 21.39
N GLU A 468 -14.31 -29.27 21.63
CA GLU A 468 -13.97 -30.61 21.12
C GLU A 468 -14.06 -30.68 19.58
N GLU A 469 -15.13 -30.13 19.00
CA GLU A 469 -15.32 -30.04 17.55
C GLU A 469 -14.25 -29.13 16.91
N LYS A 470 -13.96 -27.96 17.51
CA LYS A 470 -12.88 -27.06 17.05
C LYS A 470 -11.52 -27.75 17.08
N THR A 471 -11.21 -28.47 18.16
CA THR A 471 -9.94 -29.22 18.28
C THR A 471 -9.81 -30.23 17.13
N ALA A 472 -10.86 -31.01 16.86
CA ALA A 472 -10.89 -31.94 15.73
C ALA A 472 -10.74 -31.23 14.37
N LYS A 473 -11.39 -30.06 14.17
CA LYS A 473 -11.28 -29.29 12.92
C LYS A 473 -9.92 -28.62 12.73
N LEU A 474 -9.25 -28.18 13.78
CA LEU A 474 -7.86 -27.69 13.72
C LEU A 474 -6.90 -28.84 13.36
N GLU A 475 -7.14 -30.04 13.86
CA GLU A 475 -6.36 -31.22 13.47
C GLU A 475 -6.67 -31.67 12.02
N GLU A 476 -7.91 -31.54 11.52
CA GLU A 476 -8.21 -31.69 10.09
C GLU A 476 -7.41 -30.69 9.22
N VAL A 477 -7.31 -29.41 9.62
CA VAL A 477 -6.51 -28.39 8.92
C VAL A 477 -5.02 -28.77 8.93
N ASN A 478 -4.47 -29.13 10.08
CA ASN A 478 -3.07 -29.54 10.20
C ASN A 478 -2.74 -30.78 9.36
N ASN A 479 -3.63 -31.77 9.32
CA ASN A 479 -3.45 -32.96 8.48
C ASN A 479 -3.56 -32.63 6.98
N ALA A 480 -4.53 -31.81 6.56
CA ALA A 480 -4.65 -31.34 5.18
C ALA A 480 -3.40 -30.58 4.73
N LYS A 481 -2.87 -29.72 5.60
CA LYS A 481 -1.61 -28.99 5.42
C LYS A 481 -0.42 -29.95 5.25
N VAL A 482 -0.22 -30.91 6.16
CA VAL A 482 0.90 -31.87 6.09
C VAL A 482 0.84 -32.72 4.81
N VAL A 483 -0.37 -33.08 4.35
CA VAL A 483 -0.57 -33.77 3.07
C VAL A 483 -0.17 -32.89 1.89
N ALA A 484 -0.57 -31.61 1.89
CA ALA A 484 -0.23 -30.63 0.85
C ALA A 484 1.28 -30.30 0.82
N ASP A 485 1.88 -30.00 1.97
CA ASP A 485 3.31 -29.76 2.14
C ASP A 485 4.14 -30.95 1.61
N SER A 486 3.69 -32.18 1.91
CA SER A 486 4.32 -33.41 1.41
C SER A 486 4.10 -33.63 -0.09
N ALA A 487 2.99 -33.17 -0.66
CA ALA A 487 2.73 -33.23 -2.10
C ALA A 487 3.62 -32.25 -2.86
N ILE A 488 3.78 -31.02 -2.34
CA ILE A 488 4.70 -30.01 -2.83
C ILE A 488 6.16 -30.52 -2.79
N ASP A 489 6.59 -31.17 -1.70
CA ASP A 489 7.92 -31.78 -1.63
C ASP A 489 8.15 -32.86 -2.69
N ARG A 490 7.12 -33.64 -3.05
CA ARG A 490 7.22 -34.71 -4.06
C ARG A 490 7.14 -34.22 -5.51
N ALA A 491 6.71 -32.98 -5.77
CA ALA A 491 6.56 -32.45 -7.12
C ALA A 491 7.91 -32.30 -7.86
N ASN A 492 7.96 -32.69 -9.13
CA ASN A 492 9.11 -32.66 -10.02
C ASN A 492 8.85 -31.80 -11.27
N THR A 493 7.59 -31.46 -11.55
CA THR A 493 7.15 -30.51 -12.60
C THR A 493 6.28 -29.38 -12.01
N SER A 494 6.14 -28.28 -12.75
CA SER A 494 5.21 -27.20 -12.39
C SER A 494 3.75 -27.67 -12.34
N ASP A 495 3.36 -28.60 -13.21
CA ASP A 495 2.00 -29.15 -13.24
C ASP A 495 1.70 -29.96 -11.97
N GLU A 496 2.66 -30.76 -11.51
CA GLU A 496 2.59 -31.48 -10.22
C GLU A 496 2.54 -30.51 -9.04
N LEU A 497 3.33 -29.44 -9.07
CA LEU A 497 3.35 -28.40 -8.03
C LEU A 497 2.03 -27.63 -7.96
N ASN A 498 1.51 -27.18 -9.10
CA ASN A 498 0.22 -26.48 -9.21
C ASN A 498 -0.94 -27.39 -8.79
N THR A 499 -0.88 -28.69 -9.11
CA THR A 499 -1.85 -29.69 -8.67
C THR A 499 -1.79 -29.91 -7.16
N ALA A 500 -0.58 -30.04 -6.58
CA ALA A 500 -0.39 -30.20 -5.14
C ALA A 500 -0.92 -28.99 -4.36
N LEU A 501 -0.61 -27.77 -4.83
CA LEU A 501 -1.10 -26.51 -4.27
C LEU A 501 -2.63 -26.43 -4.35
N THR A 502 -3.21 -26.55 -5.54
CA THR A 502 -4.67 -26.47 -5.77
C THR A 502 -5.44 -27.48 -4.93
N ASN A 503 -4.96 -28.73 -4.83
CA ASN A 503 -5.58 -29.76 -4.01
C ASN A 503 -5.47 -29.46 -2.51
N GLY A 504 -4.33 -28.93 -2.05
CA GLY A 504 -4.13 -28.52 -0.66
C GLY A 504 -5.06 -27.38 -0.24
N GLN A 505 -5.14 -26.33 -1.06
CA GLN A 505 -6.06 -25.20 -0.86
C GLN A 505 -7.52 -25.65 -0.87
N SER A 506 -7.89 -26.57 -1.77
CA SER A 506 -9.25 -27.16 -1.83
C SER A 506 -9.57 -27.99 -0.58
N ALA A 507 -8.61 -28.79 -0.09
CA ALA A 507 -8.79 -29.59 1.12
C ALA A 507 -8.94 -28.73 2.38
N ILE A 508 -8.12 -27.69 2.55
CA ILE A 508 -8.17 -26.77 3.70
C ILE A 508 -9.44 -25.93 3.68
N SER A 509 -9.78 -25.33 2.53
CA SER A 509 -10.98 -24.50 2.42
C SER A 509 -12.28 -25.30 2.58
N GLY A 510 -12.30 -26.58 2.17
CA GLY A 510 -13.46 -27.47 2.25
C GLY A 510 -13.82 -28.03 3.63
N ILE A 511 -13.01 -27.83 4.67
CA ILE A 511 -13.32 -28.27 6.05
C ILE A 511 -14.53 -27.49 6.58
N ASP A 512 -15.56 -28.15 7.14
CA ASP A 512 -16.72 -27.42 7.69
C ASP A 512 -16.37 -26.65 8.97
N THR A 513 -16.98 -25.47 9.10
CA THR A 513 -16.87 -24.55 10.24
C THR A 513 -18.24 -23.99 10.65
N SER A 514 -19.34 -24.60 10.19
CA SER A 514 -20.70 -24.04 10.26
C SER A 514 -21.73 -24.89 11.00
N THR A 515 -21.50 -26.20 11.13
CA THR A 515 -22.45 -27.11 11.80
C THR A 515 -21.82 -27.85 12.98
N SER A 516 -22.37 -27.62 14.18
CA SER A 516 -22.10 -28.43 15.37
C SER A 516 -23.04 -29.64 15.38
N ALA A 517 -22.47 -30.83 15.31
CA ALA A 517 -23.22 -32.08 15.26
C ALA A 517 -23.86 -32.40 16.62
N GLU A 518 -23.15 -32.13 17.71
CA GLU A 518 -23.63 -32.40 19.07
C GLU A 518 -24.82 -31.50 19.43
N LYS A 519 -24.73 -30.20 19.11
CA LYS A 519 -25.85 -29.25 19.29
C LYS A 519 -27.06 -29.64 18.44
N ALA A 520 -26.84 -30.07 17.19
CA ALA A 520 -27.93 -30.51 16.31
C ALA A 520 -28.66 -31.76 16.85
N ALA A 521 -27.92 -32.74 17.39
CA ALA A 521 -28.49 -33.93 18.03
C ALA A 521 -29.28 -33.57 19.30
N ALA A 522 -28.71 -32.75 20.18
CA ALA A 522 -29.36 -32.32 21.42
C ALA A 522 -30.67 -31.55 21.18
N LEU A 523 -30.70 -30.64 20.21
CA LEU A 523 -31.92 -29.90 19.86
C LEU A 523 -33.04 -30.83 19.36
N ALA A 524 -32.71 -31.89 18.60
CA ALA A 524 -33.68 -32.88 18.13
C ALA A 524 -34.26 -33.74 19.27
N GLU A 525 -33.44 -34.15 20.24
CA GLU A 525 -33.91 -34.83 21.45
C GLU A 525 -34.79 -33.93 22.33
N LEU A 526 -34.40 -32.66 22.51
CA LEU A 526 -35.16 -31.70 23.30
C LEU A 526 -36.54 -31.43 22.69
N GLN A 527 -36.63 -31.29 21.36
CA GLN A 527 -37.90 -31.14 20.65
C GLN A 527 -38.77 -32.39 20.79
N SER A 528 -38.18 -33.59 20.75
CA SER A 528 -38.91 -34.85 20.98
C SER A 528 -39.50 -34.92 22.40
N ALA A 529 -38.77 -34.45 23.42
CA ALA A 529 -39.26 -34.37 24.80
C ALA A 529 -40.38 -33.34 24.97
N LYS A 530 -40.27 -32.17 24.31
CA LYS A 530 -41.33 -31.15 24.25
C LYS A 530 -42.63 -31.72 23.71
N GLU A 531 -42.59 -32.38 22.56
CA GLU A 531 -43.78 -32.95 21.90
C GLU A 531 -44.45 -34.02 22.76
N ALA A 532 -43.68 -34.93 23.36
CA ALA A 532 -44.21 -35.94 24.28
C ALA A 532 -44.89 -35.31 25.51
N LYS A 533 -44.33 -34.22 26.06
CA LYS A 533 -44.91 -33.53 27.23
C LYS A 533 -46.19 -32.78 26.88
N LEU A 534 -46.26 -32.12 25.73
CA LEU A 534 -47.47 -31.45 25.26
C LEU A 534 -48.62 -32.45 25.04
N GLN A 535 -48.32 -33.64 24.50
CA GLN A 535 -49.30 -34.74 24.40
C GLN A 535 -49.78 -35.22 25.78
N ALA A 536 -48.91 -35.25 26.80
CA ALA A 536 -49.30 -35.62 28.17
C ALA A 536 -50.20 -34.55 28.84
N ILE A 537 -50.00 -33.26 28.53
CA ILE A 537 -50.87 -32.17 29.00
C ILE A 537 -52.24 -32.24 28.31
N GLU A 538 -52.28 -32.46 26.99
CA GLU A 538 -53.53 -32.58 26.24
C GLU A 538 -54.42 -33.72 26.76
N ASN A 539 -53.83 -34.89 27.03
CA ASN A 539 -54.53 -36.06 27.57
C ASN A 539 -54.81 -36.00 29.10
N SER A 540 -54.52 -34.87 29.76
CA SER A 540 -54.70 -34.73 31.22
C SER A 540 -56.13 -34.31 31.63
N ASN A 541 -56.42 -34.49 32.93
CA ASN A 541 -57.65 -34.04 33.60
C ASN A 541 -57.60 -32.57 34.10
N LEU A 542 -56.63 -31.78 33.62
CA LEU A 542 -56.54 -30.34 33.88
C LEU A 542 -57.69 -29.57 33.19
N THR A 543 -58.08 -28.39 33.70
CA THR A 543 -59.00 -27.48 32.97
C THR A 543 -58.32 -26.88 31.74
N ASP A 544 -59.09 -26.28 30.84
CA ASP A 544 -58.55 -25.65 29.62
C ASP A 544 -57.56 -24.50 29.96
N GLU A 545 -57.82 -23.74 31.03
CA GLU A 545 -56.90 -22.72 31.56
C GLU A 545 -55.63 -23.34 32.15
N GLU A 546 -55.74 -24.42 32.92
CA GLU A 546 -54.60 -25.15 33.47
C GLU A 546 -53.74 -25.77 32.33
N LYS A 547 -54.36 -26.35 31.30
CA LYS A 547 -53.67 -26.88 30.09
C LYS A 547 -52.97 -25.78 29.32
N SER A 548 -53.60 -24.62 29.16
CA SER A 548 -53.00 -23.44 28.52
C SER A 548 -51.76 -22.96 29.27
N ALA A 549 -51.85 -22.81 30.59
CA ALA A 549 -50.72 -22.43 31.44
C ALA A 549 -49.58 -23.46 31.42
N ALA A 550 -49.89 -24.75 31.51
CA ALA A 550 -48.91 -25.83 31.41
C ALA A 550 -48.23 -25.87 30.02
N THR A 551 -49.00 -25.66 28.95
CA THR A 551 -48.49 -25.55 27.58
C THR A 551 -47.54 -24.37 27.41
N GLN A 552 -47.87 -23.21 28.00
CA GLN A 552 -46.98 -22.05 27.99
C GLN A 552 -45.68 -22.35 28.75
N ALA A 553 -45.77 -22.96 29.94
CA ALA A 553 -44.59 -23.36 30.73
C ALA A 553 -43.66 -24.32 29.98
N VAL A 554 -44.19 -25.35 29.29
CA VAL A 554 -43.39 -26.27 28.46
C VAL A 554 -42.68 -25.54 27.32
N ASN A 555 -43.34 -24.58 26.66
CA ASN A 555 -42.70 -23.78 25.62
C ASN A 555 -41.58 -22.90 26.20
N THR A 556 -41.81 -22.22 27.32
CA THR A 556 -40.77 -21.39 27.98
C THR A 556 -39.57 -22.22 28.46
N ALA A 557 -39.79 -23.41 29.03
CA ALA A 557 -38.72 -24.33 29.41
C ALA A 557 -37.93 -24.81 28.19
N TYR A 558 -38.62 -25.15 27.09
CA TYR A 558 -37.99 -25.52 25.83
C TYR A 558 -37.13 -24.39 25.25
N ASP A 559 -37.67 -23.18 25.10
CA ASP A 559 -36.96 -22.04 24.51
C ASP A 559 -35.72 -21.67 25.35
N THR A 560 -35.82 -21.78 26.68
CA THR A 560 -34.69 -21.62 27.61
C THR A 560 -33.61 -22.68 27.36
N ALA A 561 -33.98 -23.95 27.26
CA ALA A 561 -33.04 -25.04 27.01
C ALA A 561 -32.40 -24.97 25.61
N VAL A 562 -33.13 -24.53 24.57
CA VAL A 562 -32.58 -24.24 23.23
C VAL A 562 -31.50 -23.16 23.30
N ASN A 563 -31.76 -22.06 24.03
CA ASN A 563 -30.76 -21.00 24.22
C ASN A 563 -29.52 -21.50 24.97
N ASN A 564 -29.70 -22.36 25.99
CA ASN A 564 -28.59 -22.96 26.74
C ASN A 564 -27.75 -23.91 25.87
N ILE A 565 -28.37 -24.80 25.07
CA ILE A 565 -27.67 -25.71 24.15
C ILE A 565 -26.87 -24.92 23.09
N ASN A 566 -27.46 -23.86 22.51
CA ASN A 566 -26.77 -23.03 21.53
C ASN A 566 -25.56 -22.28 22.13
N SER A 567 -25.71 -21.80 23.38
CA SER A 567 -24.69 -21.05 24.10
C SER A 567 -23.58 -21.91 24.71
N ALA A 568 -23.81 -23.22 24.91
CA ALA A 568 -22.83 -24.16 25.43
C ALA A 568 -21.57 -24.23 24.55
N THR A 569 -20.39 -24.26 25.17
CA THR A 569 -19.09 -24.26 24.48
C THR A 569 -18.42 -25.63 24.42
N THR A 570 -18.89 -26.62 25.18
CA THR A 570 -18.36 -28.00 25.20
C THR A 570 -19.47 -29.02 25.00
N ASN A 571 -19.11 -30.21 24.53
CA ASN A 571 -20.04 -31.34 24.39
C ASN A 571 -20.72 -31.69 25.72
N ASP A 572 -19.97 -31.70 26.83
CA ASP A 572 -20.53 -31.94 28.17
C ASP A 572 -21.54 -30.85 28.58
N ALA A 573 -21.29 -29.58 28.25
CA ALA A 573 -22.24 -28.50 28.52
C ALA A 573 -23.51 -28.60 27.66
N VAL A 574 -23.39 -29.07 26.41
CA VAL A 574 -24.55 -29.40 25.55
C VAL A 574 -25.38 -30.54 26.17
N ALA A 575 -24.73 -31.61 26.62
CA ALA A 575 -25.40 -32.74 27.26
C ALA A 575 -26.06 -32.37 28.60
N GLN A 576 -25.43 -31.49 29.40
CA GLN A 576 -26.04 -30.95 30.63
C GLN A 576 -27.25 -30.06 30.31
N ALA A 577 -27.13 -29.13 29.36
CA ALA A 577 -28.24 -28.27 28.94
C ALA A 577 -29.44 -29.08 28.41
N LEU A 578 -29.17 -30.16 27.67
CA LEU A 578 -30.17 -31.12 27.21
C LEU A 578 -30.89 -31.82 28.35
N ASN A 579 -30.14 -32.40 29.30
CA ASN A 579 -30.73 -33.15 30.41
C ASN A 579 -31.51 -32.24 31.38
N ASN A 580 -31.01 -31.04 31.65
CA ASN A 580 -31.71 -30.03 32.43
C ASN A 580 -33.00 -29.58 31.71
N GLY A 581 -32.94 -29.32 30.39
CA GLY A 581 -34.12 -28.98 29.60
C GLY A 581 -35.18 -30.08 29.56
N LYS A 582 -34.78 -31.35 29.41
CA LYS A 582 -35.67 -32.51 29.48
C LYS A 582 -36.28 -32.68 30.88
N THR A 583 -35.55 -32.31 31.93
CA THR A 583 -36.02 -32.33 33.33
C THR A 583 -37.05 -31.23 33.59
N GLU A 584 -36.77 -29.98 33.21
CA GLU A 584 -37.70 -28.85 33.37
C GLU A 584 -39.01 -29.05 32.59
N ILE A 585 -38.91 -29.50 31.33
CA ILE A 585 -40.08 -29.92 30.53
C ILE A 585 -40.82 -31.08 31.25
N GLY A 586 -40.08 -32.06 31.78
CA GLY A 586 -40.61 -33.17 32.57
C GLY A 586 -41.38 -32.74 33.83
N ASN A 587 -40.91 -31.70 34.51
CA ASN A 587 -41.42 -31.22 35.79
C ASN A 587 -42.73 -30.41 35.71
N VAL A 588 -43.14 -29.92 34.52
CA VAL A 588 -44.42 -29.20 34.38
C VAL A 588 -45.60 -30.09 34.82
N PRO A 589 -46.48 -29.65 35.75
CA PRO A 589 -47.55 -30.51 36.27
C PRO A 589 -48.55 -31.00 35.21
N VAL A 590 -49.05 -32.23 35.38
CA VAL A 590 -50.13 -32.84 34.58
C VAL A 590 -51.31 -33.32 35.43
N THR A 591 -51.35 -32.88 36.69
CA THR A 591 -52.38 -33.18 37.70
C THR A 591 -52.72 -31.90 38.44
N SER A 592 -54.00 -31.59 38.62
CA SER A 592 -54.41 -30.30 39.19
C SER A 592 -54.02 -30.17 40.67
N GLN A 593 -53.64 -28.96 41.07
CA GLN A 593 -53.32 -28.62 42.47
C GLN A 593 -54.53 -28.81 43.41
N GLY A 594 -55.74 -28.88 42.83
CA GLY A 594 -57.02 -29.04 43.52
C GLY A 594 -57.16 -30.31 44.38
N ALA A 595 -56.27 -31.29 44.27
CA ALA A 595 -56.25 -32.44 45.20
C ALA A 595 -56.05 -32.00 46.67
N VAL A 596 -55.22 -30.98 46.92
CA VAL A 596 -54.98 -30.44 48.26
C VAL A 596 -56.20 -29.65 48.75
N ASN A 597 -56.80 -28.81 47.88
CA ASN A 597 -58.01 -28.06 48.23
C ASN A 597 -59.19 -29.01 48.49
N THR A 598 -59.33 -30.11 47.74
CA THR A 598 -60.39 -31.10 47.96
C THR A 598 -60.34 -31.69 49.38
N ALA A 599 -59.16 -31.90 49.95
CA ALA A 599 -59.02 -32.35 51.34
C ALA A 599 -59.40 -31.23 52.35
N TYR A 600 -58.97 -29.99 52.10
CA TYR A 600 -59.33 -28.82 52.90
C TYR A 600 -60.85 -28.56 52.90
N ASP A 601 -61.46 -28.52 51.71
CA ASP A 601 -62.90 -28.34 51.50
C ASP A 601 -63.70 -29.50 52.07
N THR A 602 -63.18 -30.73 52.03
CA THR A 602 -63.82 -31.88 52.71
C THR A 602 -63.79 -31.70 54.24
N ALA A 603 -62.67 -31.25 54.82
CA ALA A 603 -62.60 -30.98 56.26
C ALA A 603 -63.54 -29.84 56.68
N VAL A 604 -63.56 -28.73 55.93
CA VAL A 604 -64.45 -27.59 56.16
C VAL A 604 -65.92 -27.99 55.99
N ASN A 605 -66.28 -28.75 54.96
CA ASN A 605 -67.65 -29.23 54.76
C ASN A 605 -68.09 -30.26 55.82
N ASN A 606 -67.18 -31.07 56.36
CA ASN A 606 -67.50 -31.96 57.48
C ASN A 606 -67.79 -31.17 58.78
N ILE A 607 -67.01 -30.12 59.06
CA ILE A 607 -67.24 -29.20 60.19
C ILE A 607 -68.57 -28.43 60.03
N ASN A 608 -68.87 -27.96 58.81
CA ASN A 608 -70.09 -27.22 58.50
C ASN A 608 -71.35 -28.13 58.53
N ASN A 609 -71.26 -29.38 58.07
CA ASN A 609 -72.36 -30.36 58.20
C ASN A 609 -72.64 -30.71 59.67
N ALA A 610 -71.59 -30.91 60.47
CA ALA A 610 -71.71 -31.19 61.91
C ALA A 610 -72.31 -30.03 62.74
N THR A 611 -72.44 -28.84 62.14
CA THR A 611 -73.04 -27.66 62.77
C THR A 611 -74.38 -27.23 62.14
N THR A 612 -74.88 -27.94 61.12
CA THR A 612 -76.13 -27.58 60.40
C THR A 612 -77.19 -28.68 60.31
N ASN A 613 -76.87 -29.95 60.63
CA ASN A 613 -77.86 -31.03 60.81
C ASN A 613 -77.67 -31.69 62.19
N ASP A 614 -78.76 -31.82 62.96
CA ASP A 614 -78.85 -32.29 64.37
C ASP A 614 -77.74 -33.27 64.84
N ALA A 615 -76.61 -32.71 65.30
CA ALA A 615 -75.56 -33.45 65.98
C ALA A 615 -76.01 -33.75 67.43
N THR A 616 -76.66 -34.89 67.62
CA THR A 616 -77.38 -35.23 68.87
C THR A 616 -76.50 -35.47 70.11
N THR A 617 -75.17 -35.47 69.98
CA THR A 617 -74.22 -35.53 71.11
C THR A 617 -72.95 -34.70 70.84
N ASN A 618 -72.36 -34.15 71.92
CA ASN A 618 -71.11 -33.39 71.85
C ASN A 618 -69.91 -34.23 71.35
N ASP A 619 -69.95 -35.55 71.56
CA ASP A 619 -68.85 -36.46 71.24
C ASP A 619 -68.58 -36.55 69.73
N ALA A 620 -69.61 -36.40 68.89
CA ALA A 620 -69.45 -36.37 67.43
C ALA A 620 -68.65 -35.13 66.96
N VAL A 621 -68.91 -33.97 67.56
CA VAL A 621 -68.16 -32.73 67.29
C VAL A 621 -66.73 -32.85 67.83
N ALA A 622 -66.55 -33.44 69.01
CA ALA A 622 -65.24 -33.68 69.59
C ALA A 622 -64.39 -34.66 68.74
N GLN A 623 -65.00 -35.71 68.18
CA GLN A 623 -64.33 -36.65 67.29
C GLN A 623 -63.93 -35.96 65.98
N ALA A 624 -64.82 -35.22 65.32
CA ALA A 624 -64.49 -34.48 64.09
C ALA A 624 -63.37 -33.45 64.32
N LEU A 625 -63.36 -32.76 65.47
CA LEU A 625 -62.26 -31.88 65.89
C LEU A 625 -60.95 -32.65 66.12
N THR A 626 -61.02 -33.86 66.68
CA THR A 626 -59.86 -34.72 66.95
C THR A 626 -59.27 -35.27 65.66
N ASP A 627 -60.11 -35.71 64.72
CA ASP A 627 -59.68 -36.26 63.43
C ASP A 627 -59.09 -35.17 62.54
N GLY A 628 -59.75 -34.01 62.44
CA GLY A 628 -59.20 -32.84 61.72
C GLY A 628 -57.88 -32.35 62.32
N LYS A 629 -57.76 -32.34 63.65
CA LYS A 629 -56.52 -31.94 64.33
C LYS A 629 -55.40 -32.98 64.20
N THR A 630 -55.75 -34.27 64.15
CA THR A 630 -54.81 -35.37 63.85
C THR A 630 -54.32 -35.29 62.39
N ALA A 631 -55.21 -35.02 61.43
CA ALA A 631 -54.86 -34.83 60.03
C ALA A 631 -53.93 -33.63 59.82
N ILE A 632 -54.18 -32.50 60.50
CA ILE A 632 -53.30 -31.32 60.48
C ILE A 632 -51.96 -31.61 61.18
N ALA A 633 -51.96 -32.32 62.31
CA ALA A 633 -50.73 -32.68 63.03
C ALA A 633 -49.89 -33.76 62.31
N GLY A 634 -50.49 -34.51 61.37
CA GLY A 634 -49.80 -35.45 60.48
C GLY A 634 -49.13 -34.79 59.27
N ILE A 635 -49.24 -33.47 59.10
CA ILE A 635 -48.50 -32.73 58.07
C ILE A 635 -47.05 -32.57 58.55
N ASP A 636 -46.17 -33.45 58.06
CA ASP A 636 -44.74 -33.32 58.31
C ASP A 636 -44.20 -32.02 57.68
N THR A 637 -43.56 -31.21 58.50
CA THR A 637 -42.91 -29.95 58.13
C THR A 637 -41.41 -29.96 58.44
N SER A 638 -40.88 -31.10 58.90
CA SER A 638 -39.47 -31.26 59.28
C SER A 638 -38.55 -31.47 58.07
N THR A 639 -39.02 -32.19 57.05
CA THR A 639 -38.41 -32.22 55.71
C THR A 639 -39.31 -31.49 54.71
N SER A 640 -38.97 -30.24 54.42
CA SER A 640 -39.55 -29.51 53.29
C SER A 640 -38.79 -29.88 52.02
N ALA A 641 -39.49 -30.45 51.03
CA ALA A 641 -38.91 -30.73 49.71
C ALA A 641 -38.27 -29.49 49.04
N LYS A 642 -38.64 -28.28 49.48
CA LYS A 642 -38.01 -27.02 49.05
C LYS A 642 -36.57 -26.86 49.59
N LYS A 643 -36.28 -27.37 50.79
CA LYS A 643 -34.92 -27.43 51.36
C LYS A 643 -34.08 -28.51 50.69
N ASP A 644 -34.67 -29.68 50.44
CA ASP A 644 -33.99 -30.79 49.78
C ASP A 644 -33.57 -30.40 48.36
N GLN A 645 -34.50 -29.84 47.57
CA GLN A 645 -34.21 -29.24 46.27
C GLN A 645 -33.13 -28.14 46.36
N ALA A 646 -33.21 -27.24 47.34
CA ALA A 646 -32.22 -26.18 47.50
C ALA A 646 -30.81 -26.72 47.80
N LYS A 647 -30.68 -27.85 48.49
CA LYS A 647 -29.40 -28.52 48.71
C LYS A 647 -28.87 -29.21 47.46
N GLU A 648 -29.73 -29.84 46.68
CA GLU A 648 -29.37 -30.47 45.39
C GLU A 648 -28.95 -29.43 44.33
N ASP A 649 -29.65 -28.29 44.28
CA ASP A 649 -29.29 -27.08 43.53
C ASP A 649 -27.91 -26.50 43.93
N LEU A 650 -27.63 -26.46 45.24
CA LEU A 650 -26.36 -25.96 45.79
C LEU A 650 -25.21 -26.94 45.53
N GLU A 651 -25.47 -28.24 45.64
CA GLU A 651 -24.54 -29.33 45.30
C GLU A 651 -24.16 -29.27 43.81
N THR A 652 -25.13 -28.99 42.94
CA THR A 652 -24.90 -28.81 41.50
C THR A 652 -23.98 -27.62 41.24
N ALA A 653 -24.23 -26.46 41.85
CA ALA A 653 -23.37 -25.28 41.72
C ALA A 653 -21.96 -25.50 42.27
N TYR A 654 -21.84 -26.16 43.43
CA TYR A 654 -20.55 -26.53 44.03
C TYR A 654 -19.73 -27.46 43.13
N ASN A 655 -20.33 -28.51 42.58
CA ASN A 655 -19.59 -29.46 41.72
C ASN A 655 -19.20 -28.83 40.36
N ALA A 656 -20.02 -27.94 39.80
CA ALA A 656 -19.63 -27.14 38.64
C ALA A 656 -18.42 -26.26 38.95
N LYS A 657 -18.44 -25.51 40.06
CA LYS A 657 -17.33 -24.64 40.46
C LYS A 657 -16.06 -25.41 40.82
N LYS A 658 -16.20 -26.61 41.38
CA LYS A 658 -15.10 -27.54 41.63
C LYS A 658 -14.44 -27.98 40.31
N ALA A 659 -15.22 -28.31 39.29
CA ALA A 659 -14.70 -28.64 37.97
C ALA A 659 -13.98 -27.45 37.29
N GLU A 660 -14.48 -26.21 37.45
CA GLU A 660 -13.75 -25.00 37.01
C GLU A 660 -12.37 -24.86 37.67
N ILE A 661 -12.29 -25.08 38.99
CA ILE A 661 -11.03 -25.02 39.73
C ILE A 661 -10.08 -26.14 39.27
N GLU A 662 -10.56 -27.38 39.18
CA GLU A 662 -9.77 -28.53 38.73
C GLU A 662 -9.25 -28.38 37.29
N ASN A 663 -10.03 -27.79 36.39
CA ASN A 663 -9.65 -27.58 34.97
C ASN A 663 -8.89 -26.28 34.67
N SER A 664 -8.79 -25.33 35.62
CA SER A 664 -8.04 -24.07 35.42
C SER A 664 -6.54 -24.27 35.14
N ALA A 665 -5.84 -23.28 34.57
CA ALA A 665 -4.38 -23.33 34.37
C ALA A 665 -3.56 -22.78 35.56
N LEU A 666 -4.18 -22.72 36.74
CA LEU A 666 -3.54 -22.47 38.03
C LEU A 666 -2.60 -23.63 38.43
N THR A 667 -1.57 -23.37 39.24
CA THR A 667 -0.73 -24.43 39.83
C THR A 667 -1.51 -25.27 40.83
N ALA A 668 -1.03 -26.48 41.13
CA ALA A 668 -1.67 -27.39 42.08
C ALA A 668 -1.97 -26.74 43.44
N GLU A 669 -1.09 -25.87 43.93
CA GLU A 669 -1.23 -25.17 45.19
C GLU A 669 -2.24 -23.99 45.11
N GLU A 670 -2.28 -23.27 43.99
CA GLU A 670 -3.31 -22.25 43.72
C GLU A 670 -4.71 -22.89 43.65
N LYS A 671 -4.84 -24.07 43.01
CA LYS A 671 -6.09 -24.86 42.98
C LYS A 671 -6.51 -25.33 44.37
N ALA A 672 -5.58 -25.86 45.16
CA ALA A 672 -5.88 -26.35 46.51
C ALA A 672 -6.40 -25.23 47.44
N ALA A 673 -5.85 -24.02 47.31
CA ALA A 673 -6.36 -22.85 48.03
C ALA A 673 -7.80 -22.49 47.63
N LYS A 674 -8.09 -22.51 46.31
CA LYS A 674 -9.44 -22.22 45.79
C LYS A 674 -10.48 -23.29 46.16
N GLN A 675 -10.09 -24.56 46.20
CA GLN A 675 -10.97 -25.62 46.68
C GLN A 675 -11.35 -25.42 48.16
N ALA A 676 -10.40 -25.00 49.01
CA ALA A 676 -10.67 -24.73 50.42
C ALA A 676 -11.60 -23.51 50.64
N GLU A 677 -11.58 -22.51 49.75
CA GLU A 677 -12.59 -21.45 49.72
C GLU A 677 -13.98 -22.01 49.36
N LEU A 678 -14.05 -22.90 48.36
CA LEU A 678 -15.29 -23.49 47.84
C LEU A 678 -15.98 -24.44 48.83
N ASP A 679 -15.21 -25.35 49.43
CA ASP A 679 -15.68 -26.25 50.50
C ASP A 679 -16.31 -25.45 51.65
N LYS A 680 -15.70 -24.31 52.00
CA LYS A 680 -16.19 -23.41 53.04
C LYS A 680 -17.49 -22.70 52.64
N ALA A 681 -17.58 -22.16 51.41
CA ALA A 681 -18.78 -21.46 50.96
C ALA A 681 -20.01 -22.38 50.94
N LYS A 682 -19.88 -23.60 50.37
CA LYS A 682 -20.93 -24.62 50.44
C LYS A 682 -21.31 -24.94 51.87
N ALA A 683 -20.33 -25.23 52.73
CA ALA A 683 -20.59 -25.62 54.12
C ALA A 683 -21.26 -24.51 54.94
N ASP A 684 -21.14 -23.23 54.59
CA ASP A 684 -21.87 -22.14 55.25
C ASP A 684 -23.25 -21.89 54.63
N ALA A 685 -23.43 -22.11 53.32
CA ALA A 685 -24.73 -22.05 52.65
C ALA A 685 -25.68 -23.20 53.06
N ASP A 686 -25.18 -24.43 53.19
CA ASP A 686 -25.95 -25.58 53.69
C ASP A 686 -26.59 -25.30 55.07
N LYS A 687 -25.84 -24.64 55.97
CA LYS A 687 -26.32 -24.21 57.30
C LYS A 687 -27.43 -23.16 57.20
N ALA A 688 -27.34 -22.25 56.23
CA ALA A 688 -28.33 -21.19 56.03
C ALA A 688 -29.67 -21.77 55.50
N ILE A 689 -29.61 -22.74 54.58
CA ILE A 689 -30.78 -23.48 54.09
C ILE A 689 -31.46 -24.26 55.23
N ASP A 690 -30.68 -24.93 56.09
CA ASP A 690 -31.22 -25.63 57.26
C ASP A 690 -31.87 -24.68 58.27
N ALA A 691 -31.29 -23.51 58.52
CA ALA A 691 -31.80 -22.51 59.46
C ALA A 691 -33.07 -21.77 59.00
N ALA A 692 -33.40 -21.80 57.70
CA ALA A 692 -34.55 -21.08 57.16
C ALA A 692 -35.91 -21.60 57.68
N THR A 693 -36.82 -20.70 58.04
CA THR A 693 -38.14 -21.02 58.63
C THR A 693 -39.29 -21.07 57.63
N ASP A 694 -39.08 -20.60 56.40
CA ASP A 694 -40.09 -20.54 55.34
C ASP A 694 -39.45 -20.63 53.94
N ASN A 695 -40.28 -20.78 52.91
CA ASN A 695 -39.83 -20.98 51.53
C ASN A 695 -39.10 -19.77 50.91
N ALA A 696 -39.35 -18.54 51.39
CA ALA A 696 -38.65 -17.36 50.90
C ALA A 696 -37.25 -17.26 51.55
N GLY A 697 -37.13 -17.60 52.83
CA GLY A 697 -35.85 -17.78 53.51
C GLY A 697 -34.99 -18.86 52.85
N VAL A 698 -35.58 -19.99 52.46
CA VAL A 698 -34.87 -21.07 51.72
C VAL A 698 -34.38 -20.58 50.35
N ALA A 699 -35.24 -19.91 49.58
CA ALA A 699 -34.86 -19.37 48.28
C ALA A 699 -33.73 -18.34 48.39
N LYS A 700 -33.79 -17.43 49.36
CA LYS A 700 -32.72 -16.45 49.59
C LYS A 700 -31.41 -17.10 50.06
N ALA A 701 -31.47 -18.09 50.95
CA ALA A 701 -30.27 -18.81 51.40
C ALA A 701 -29.57 -19.55 50.25
N LEU A 702 -30.34 -20.07 49.29
CA LEU A 702 -29.82 -20.66 48.07
C LEU A 702 -29.18 -19.62 47.14
N GLU A 703 -29.83 -18.48 46.94
CA GLU A 703 -29.34 -17.39 46.07
C GLU A 703 -28.07 -16.74 46.65
N ASP A 704 -28.04 -16.47 47.96
CA ASP A 704 -26.84 -16.03 48.69
C ASP A 704 -25.71 -17.08 48.59
N GLY A 705 -26.05 -18.37 48.68
CA GLY A 705 -25.10 -19.49 48.60
C GLY A 705 -24.49 -19.68 47.22
N LYS A 706 -25.32 -19.65 46.16
CA LYS A 706 -24.85 -19.66 44.76
C LYS A 706 -23.99 -18.43 44.47
N THR A 707 -24.43 -17.24 44.89
CA THR A 707 -23.63 -16.00 44.78
C THR A 707 -22.27 -16.11 45.47
N ALA A 708 -22.19 -16.76 46.64
CA ALA A 708 -20.93 -16.98 47.35
C ALA A 708 -20.00 -17.98 46.64
N ILE A 709 -20.56 -19.02 45.99
CA ILE A 709 -19.81 -19.97 45.16
C ILE A 709 -19.31 -19.31 43.87
N ASP A 710 -20.15 -18.55 43.19
CA ASP A 710 -19.79 -17.83 41.96
C ASP A 710 -18.73 -16.75 42.22
N ALA A 711 -18.81 -16.09 43.39
CA ALA A 711 -17.82 -15.11 43.86
C ALA A 711 -16.47 -15.73 44.27
N ILE A 712 -16.34 -17.06 44.35
CA ILE A 712 -15.04 -17.74 44.45
C ILE A 712 -14.42 -17.74 43.07
N ASN A 713 -13.87 -16.57 42.77
CA ASN A 713 -13.29 -16.28 41.48
C ASN A 713 -11.95 -17.02 41.34
N THR A 714 -11.77 -17.70 40.22
CA THR A 714 -10.48 -18.24 39.76
C THR A 714 -9.54 -17.10 39.32
N SER A 715 -10.09 -15.92 39.00
CA SER A 715 -9.33 -14.68 38.78
C SER A 715 -9.19 -13.83 40.06
N THR A 716 -8.06 -13.13 40.19
CA THR A 716 -7.92 -12.02 41.16
C THR A 716 -8.56 -10.73 40.61
N SER A 717 -8.87 -9.77 41.48
CA SER A 717 -9.44 -8.49 41.05
C SER A 717 -8.40 -7.59 40.35
N ALA A 718 -8.90 -6.78 39.40
CA ALA A 718 -8.19 -5.74 38.64
C ALA A 718 -7.22 -6.18 37.52
N GLY A 719 -7.78 -6.66 36.40
CA GLY A 719 -7.47 -6.00 35.10
C GLY A 719 -6.38 -6.61 34.21
N ILE A 720 -6.07 -7.90 34.35
CA ILE A 720 -5.26 -8.65 33.37
C ILE A 720 -6.02 -9.91 32.96
N ASP A 721 -5.87 -10.33 31.70
CA ASP A 721 -6.35 -11.63 31.20
C ASP A 721 -5.67 -12.77 31.97
N THR A 722 -6.42 -13.41 32.86
CA THR A 722 -5.88 -14.23 33.97
C THR A 722 -6.60 -15.57 34.13
N SER A 723 -6.76 -16.28 33.00
CA SER A 723 -6.85 -17.74 33.00
C SER A 723 -5.53 -18.42 33.41
N SER A 724 -4.46 -17.66 33.61
CA SER A 724 -3.08 -18.09 33.88
C SER A 724 -2.63 -17.91 35.34
N SER A 725 -1.81 -18.86 35.82
CA SER A 725 -1.18 -18.83 37.15
C SER A 725 -0.37 -17.54 37.41
N ALA A 726 -0.51 -16.97 38.61
CA ALA A 726 0.24 -15.78 39.02
C ALA A 726 1.75 -16.07 39.13
N LYS A 727 2.12 -17.31 39.52
CA LYS A 727 3.52 -17.78 39.54
C LYS A 727 4.13 -17.78 38.14
N LYS A 728 3.41 -18.29 37.13
CA LYS A 728 3.85 -18.31 35.72
C LYS A 728 3.99 -16.90 35.16
N ALA A 729 3.04 -16.00 35.45
CA ALA A 729 3.11 -14.61 35.02
C ALA A 729 4.36 -13.88 35.57
N GLN A 730 4.69 -14.06 36.85
CA GLN A 730 5.92 -13.51 37.42
C GLN A 730 7.17 -14.16 36.81
N ALA A 731 7.19 -15.48 36.62
CA ALA A 731 8.32 -16.17 36.01
C ALA A 731 8.61 -15.70 34.58
N LYS A 732 7.59 -15.51 33.75
CA LYS A 732 7.74 -14.94 32.40
C LYS A 732 8.26 -13.52 32.43
N LYS A 733 7.82 -12.69 33.39
CA LYS A 733 8.40 -11.35 33.59
C LYS A 733 9.89 -11.41 33.97
N ASP A 734 10.25 -12.29 34.90
CA ASP A 734 11.63 -12.52 35.34
C ASP A 734 12.54 -13.05 34.22
N LEU A 735 11.98 -13.82 33.27
CA LEU A 735 12.65 -14.30 32.06
C LEU A 735 12.81 -13.17 31.03
N GLU A 736 11.78 -12.33 30.84
CA GLU A 736 11.81 -11.16 29.97
C GLU A 736 12.87 -10.14 30.40
N ASP A 737 12.96 -9.85 31.69
CA ASP A 737 13.97 -8.94 32.25
C ASP A 737 15.40 -9.49 32.02
N ALA A 738 15.60 -10.82 32.09
CA ALA A 738 16.88 -11.47 31.79
C ALA A 738 17.21 -11.51 30.28
N TYR A 739 16.21 -11.77 29.43
CA TYR A 739 16.32 -11.74 27.97
C TYR A 739 16.77 -10.36 27.48
N ASN A 740 16.13 -9.29 27.94
CA ASN A 740 16.48 -7.93 27.53
C ASN A 740 17.88 -7.51 28.02
N ALA A 741 18.29 -7.91 29.23
CA ALA A 741 19.65 -7.68 29.70
C ALA A 741 20.71 -8.36 28.80
N LYS A 742 20.46 -9.60 28.36
CA LYS A 742 21.38 -10.32 27.46
C LYS A 742 21.36 -9.77 26.03
N LYS A 743 20.21 -9.27 25.58
CA LYS A 743 20.03 -8.57 24.30
C LYS A 743 20.89 -7.30 24.21
N ASP A 744 20.88 -6.50 25.28
CA ASP A 744 21.77 -5.33 25.40
C ASP A 744 23.25 -5.73 25.46
N GLU A 745 23.59 -6.85 26.09
CA GLU A 745 24.96 -7.39 26.09
C GLU A 745 25.45 -7.76 24.67
N ILE A 746 24.63 -8.50 23.91
CA ILE A 746 24.92 -8.83 22.50
C ILE A 746 25.07 -7.57 21.66
N ALA A 747 24.16 -6.60 21.80
CA ALA A 747 24.20 -5.34 21.07
C ALA A 747 25.49 -4.55 21.32
N ASN A 748 25.96 -4.50 22.58
CA ASN A 748 27.16 -3.76 22.99
C ASN A 748 28.49 -4.54 22.83
N SER A 749 28.45 -5.83 22.50
CA SER A 749 29.65 -6.67 22.32
C SER A 749 30.57 -6.22 21.16
N ALA A 750 31.81 -6.73 21.14
CA ALA A 750 32.81 -6.44 20.11
C ALA A 750 32.69 -7.32 18.84
N LEU A 751 31.70 -8.21 18.81
CA LEU A 751 31.34 -9.12 17.70
C LEU A 751 31.07 -8.36 16.38
N THR A 752 31.23 -9.06 15.25
CA THR A 752 30.75 -8.55 13.94
C THR A 752 29.23 -8.54 13.87
N ALA A 753 28.66 -7.72 12.99
CA ALA A 753 27.21 -7.62 12.79
C ALA A 753 26.53 -8.99 12.54
N GLU A 754 27.19 -9.88 11.79
CA GLU A 754 26.67 -11.22 11.52
C GLU A 754 26.80 -12.18 12.71
N GLU A 755 27.87 -12.07 13.52
CA GLU A 755 28.02 -12.81 14.77
C GLU A 755 26.94 -12.37 15.79
N LYS A 756 26.65 -11.06 15.89
CA LYS A 756 25.56 -10.52 16.73
C LYS A 756 24.18 -11.03 16.29
N ALA A 757 23.93 -11.13 14.99
CA ALA A 757 22.67 -11.66 14.46
C ALA A 757 22.48 -13.14 14.86
N ALA A 758 23.51 -13.98 14.72
CA ALA A 758 23.46 -15.37 15.16
C ALA A 758 23.24 -15.49 16.68
N LYS A 759 23.89 -14.66 17.49
CA LYS A 759 23.70 -14.64 18.95
C LYS A 759 22.33 -14.12 19.39
N GLN A 760 21.72 -13.22 18.62
CA GLN A 760 20.32 -12.84 18.84
C GLN A 760 19.36 -14.01 18.53
N GLU A 761 19.62 -14.78 17.47
CA GLU A 761 18.81 -15.97 17.13
C GLU A 761 18.93 -17.07 18.20
N GLU A 762 20.14 -17.34 18.71
CA GLU A 762 20.35 -18.23 19.88
C GLU A 762 19.56 -17.74 21.12
N LEU A 763 19.54 -16.43 21.37
CA LEU A 763 18.84 -15.82 22.51
C LEU A 763 17.31 -15.90 22.38
N ASP A 764 16.77 -15.66 21.18
CA ASP A 764 15.34 -15.74 20.90
C ASP A 764 14.84 -17.20 21.03
N GLN A 765 15.64 -18.18 20.56
CA GLN A 765 15.36 -19.60 20.74
C GLN A 765 15.39 -20.02 22.22
N ALA A 766 16.42 -19.61 22.97
CA ALA A 766 16.55 -19.91 24.40
C ALA A 766 15.36 -19.36 25.22
N LYS A 767 14.92 -18.13 24.92
CA LYS A 767 13.74 -17.53 25.55
C LYS A 767 12.46 -18.30 25.23
N SER A 768 12.22 -18.62 23.95
CA SER A 768 11.02 -19.34 23.51
C SER A 768 10.90 -20.73 24.15
N ALA A 769 12.01 -21.46 24.26
CA ALA A 769 12.05 -22.74 24.97
C ALA A 769 11.72 -22.59 26.47
N ALA A 770 12.23 -21.55 27.13
CA ALA A 770 11.98 -21.29 28.55
C ALA A 770 10.53 -20.81 28.82
N ASP A 771 9.97 -19.94 27.97
CA ASP A 771 8.56 -19.54 28.03
C ASP A 771 7.64 -20.78 27.91
N SER A 772 7.96 -21.69 26.99
CA SER A 772 7.23 -22.95 26.76
C SER A 772 7.33 -23.90 27.97
N ALA A 773 8.50 -23.99 28.60
CA ALA A 773 8.71 -24.81 29.80
C ALA A 773 7.97 -24.24 31.03
N ILE A 774 7.91 -22.92 31.17
CA ILE A 774 7.12 -22.24 32.22
C ILE A 774 5.62 -22.50 32.03
N ASP A 775 5.12 -22.49 30.78
CA ASP A 775 3.71 -22.81 30.50
C ASP A 775 3.39 -24.29 30.76
N ALA A 776 4.30 -25.21 30.42
CA ALA A 776 4.12 -26.65 30.63
C ALA A 776 4.17 -27.10 32.11
N ALA A 777 4.78 -26.31 33.00
CA ALA A 777 4.91 -26.66 34.42
C ALA A 777 3.56 -26.76 35.15
N THR A 778 3.37 -27.79 35.97
CA THR A 778 2.09 -28.11 36.66
C THR A 778 1.99 -27.56 38.09
N ASP A 779 3.12 -27.25 38.71
CA ASP A 779 3.25 -26.78 40.09
C ASP A 779 4.26 -25.64 40.19
N ASN A 780 4.34 -24.99 41.36
CA ASN A 780 5.23 -23.83 41.53
C ASN A 780 6.73 -24.19 41.43
N ALA A 781 7.13 -25.43 41.74
CA ALA A 781 8.52 -25.87 41.72
C ALA A 781 9.00 -26.13 40.29
N GLY A 782 8.15 -26.69 39.43
CA GLY A 782 8.39 -26.81 37.99
C GLY A 782 8.55 -25.45 37.31
N VAL A 783 7.78 -24.44 37.73
CA VAL A 783 7.93 -23.06 37.22
C VAL A 783 9.26 -22.44 37.64
N ASP A 784 9.69 -22.61 38.90
CA ASP A 784 10.99 -22.12 39.36
C ASP A 784 12.17 -22.85 38.70
N ALA A 785 12.04 -24.14 38.42
CA ALA A 785 13.03 -24.91 37.66
C ALA A 785 13.14 -24.40 36.21
N ALA A 786 12.02 -24.31 35.49
CA ALA A 786 11.98 -23.82 34.10
C ALA A 786 12.52 -22.38 33.97
N LEU A 787 12.22 -21.52 34.95
CA LEU A 787 12.78 -20.16 35.03
C LEU A 787 14.29 -20.16 35.27
N THR A 788 14.78 -21.05 36.14
CA THR A 788 16.21 -21.16 36.45
C THR A 788 16.98 -21.66 35.24
N ASP A 789 16.54 -22.76 34.62
CA ASP A 789 17.15 -23.33 33.42
C ASP A 789 17.12 -22.34 32.24
N GLY A 790 16.01 -21.62 32.06
CA GLY A 790 15.88 -20.55 31.06
C GLY A 790 16.86 -19.39 31.27
N LYS A 791 16.98 -18.89 32.51
CA LYS A 791 17.97 -17.86 32.85
C LYS A 791 19.41 -18.37 32.67
N THR A 792 19.69 -19.64 32.98
CA THR A 792 21.00 -20.27 32.74
C THR A 792 21.32 -20.40 31.25
N ALA A 793 20.35 -20.81 30.42
CA ALA A 793 20.52 -20.90 28.97
C ALA A 793 20.80 -19.53 28.35
N ILE A 794 20.02 -18.50 28.72
CA ILE A 794 20.22 -17.11 28.30
C ILE A 794 21.61 -16.59 28.73
N ALA A 795 22.02 -16.83 29.98
CA ALA A 795 23.31 -16.39 30.48
C ALA A 795 24.50 -17.06 29.78
N GLY A 796 24.35 -18.33 29.38
CA GLY A 796 25.38 -19.16 28.73
C GLY A 796 25.74 -18.79 27.29
N ILE A 797 25.02 -17.87 26.67
CA ILE A 797 25.30 -17.39 25.31
C ILE A 797 26.58 -16.52 25.34
N ASP A 798 27.65 -16.97 24.68
CA ASP A 798 28.91 -16.22 24.64
C ASP A 798 28.83 -14.99 23.70
N THR A 799 29.34 -13.87 24.18
CA THR A 799 29.43 -12.56 23.52
C THR A 799 30.85 -12.01 23.48
N SER A 800 31.82 -12.74 24.06
CA SER A 800 33.13 -12.20 24.45
C SER A 800 34.21 -12.29 23.37
N THR A 801 34.09 -13.23 22.42
CA THR A 801 35.11 -13.48 21.38
C THR A 801 34.50 -13.50 19.98
N SER A 802 35.22 -12.91 19.01
CA SER A 802 34.81 -12.81 17.62
C SER A 802 35.67 -13.76 16.79
N ALA A 803 35.16 -14.97 16.56
CA ALA A 803 35.87 -16.01 15.81
C ALA A 803 36.33 -15.52 14.43
N LYS A 804 35.60 -14.57 13.81
CA LYS A 804 36.05 -13.98 12.54
C LYS A 804 37.24 -13.02 12.68
N LYS A 805 37.31 -12.23 13.75
CA LYS A 805 38.46 -11.34 14.05
C LYS A 805 39.68 -12.15 14.49
N ASP A 806 39.48 -13.17 15.32
CA ASP A 806 40.56 -14.03 15.80
C ASP A 806 41.22 -14.79 14.64
N GLN A 807 40.43 -15.37 13.73
CA GLN A 807 40.97 -16.01 12.53
C GLN A 807 41.72 -15.01 11.63
N ALA A 808 41.27 -13.76 11.53
CA ALA A 808 41.95 -12.72 10.76
C ALA A 808 43.30 -12.33 11.38
N LYS A 809 43.41 -12.31 12.71
CA LYS A 809 44.68 -12.08 13.42
C LYS A 809 45.67 -13.23 13.21
N GLU A 810 45.23 -14.49 13.24
CA GLU A 810 46.08 -15.65 12.91
C GLU A 810 46.58 -15.61 11.45
N ASP A 811 45.70 -15.24 10.52
CA ASP A 811 46.02 -15.03 9.10
C ASP A 811 47.04 -13.89 8.88
N LEU A 812 47.00 -12.85 9.71
CA LEU A 812 47.91 -11.70 9.71
C LEU A 812 49.26 -12.05 10.34
N GLU A 813 49.26 -12.74 11.49
CA GLU A 813 50.45 -13.27 12.17
C GLU A 813 51.26 -14.19 11.24
N THR A 814 50.57 -15.01 10.44
CA THR A 814 51.18 -15.87 9.42
C THR A 814 51.94 -15.06 8.37
N ALA A 815 51.33 -13.98 7.83
CA ALA A 815 51.97 -13.10 6.85
C ALA A 815 53.14 -12.29 7.46
N TYR A 816 52.94 -11.77 8.66
CA TYR A 816 53.96 -11.05 9.43
C TYR A 816 55.23 -11.90 9.63
N ASN A 817 55.09 -13.16 10.09
CA ASN A 817 56.26 -14.01 10.31
C ASN A 817 56.96 -14.41 9.00
N ALA A 818 56.21 -14.66 7.92
CA ALA A 818 56.81 -14.89 6.60
C ALA A 818 57.66 -13.68 6.14
N LYS A 819 57.15 -12.45 6.31
CA LYS A 819 57.87 -11.22 5.96
C LYS A 819 59.09 -10.96 6.86
N LYS A 820 58.96 -11.30 8.14
CA LYS A 820 60.04 -11.24 9.14
C LYS A 820 61.23 -12.11 8.74
N ASP A 821 60.95 -13.32 8.24
CA ASP A 821 61.96 -14.23 7.70
C ASP A 821 62.57 -13.72 6.38
N GLU A 822 61.81 -13.07 5.49
CA GLU A 822 62.39 -12.40 4.31
C GLU A 822 63.38 -11.30 4.72
N ILE A 823 63.01 -10.43 5.66
CA ILE A 823 63.87 -9.35 6.17
C ILE A 823 65.12 -9.95 6.82
N ALA A 824 64.98 -11.00 7.64
CA ALA A 824 66.09 -11.69 8.29
C ALA A 824 67.09 -12.26 7.27
N ASN A 825 66.59 -12.91 6.20
CA ASN A 825 67.43 -13.53 5.16
C ASN A 825 67.94 -12.56 4.07
N SER A 826 67.46 -11.32 4.04
CA SER A 826 67.87 -10.31 3.04
C SER A 826 69.35 -9.89 3.14
N SER A 827 69.86 -9.22 2.09
CA SER A 827 71.22 -8.67 2.03
C SER A 827 71.38 -7.29 2.70
N LEU A 828 70.35 -6.81 3.40
CA LEU A 828 70.35 -5.52 4.12
C LEU A 828 71.40 -5.48 5.25
N THR A 829 71.89 -4.28 5.57
CA THR A 829 72.71 -4.05 6.77
C THR A 829 71.93 -4.26 8.06
N ALA A 830 72.61 -4.43 9.19
CA ALA A 830 71.96 -4.63 10.49
C ALA A 830 71.04 -3.45 10.89
N GLU A 831 71.43 -2.22 10.52
CA GLU A 831 70.68 -1.00 10.81
C GLU A 831 69.44 -0.88 9.89
N GLU A 832 69.59 -1.15 8.59
CA GLU A 832 68.43 -1.25 7.66
C GLU A 832 67.43 -2.34 8.09
N LYS A 833 67.91 -3.52 8.52
CA LYS A 833 67.04 -4.60 9.04
C LYS A 833 66.29 -4.17 10.29
N ALA A 834 66.94 -3.45 11.21
CA ALA A 834 66.29 -2.93 12.41
C ALA A 834 65.16 -1.94 12.07
N THR A 835 65.37 -1.04 11.10
CA THR A 835 64.31 -0.15 10.60
C THR A 835 63.18 -0.95 9.95
N LYS A 836 63.49 -1.92 9.08
CA LYS A 836 62.45 -2.70 8.37
C LYS A 836 61.64 -3.61 9.28
N LEU A 837 62.23 -4.10 10.38
CA LEU A 837 61.49 -4.81 11.43
C LEU A 837 60.55 -3.86 12.20
N ALA A 838 60.99 -2.63 12.52
CA ALA A 838 60.14 -1.64 13.16
C ALA A 838 58.97 -1.19 12.26
N ASP A 839 59.19 -1.05 10.96
CA ASP A 839 58.13 -0.80 9.97
C ASP A 839 57.12 -1.96 9.94
N LEU A 840 57.61 -3.21 9.97
CA LEU A 840 56.80 -4.43 9.94
C LEU A 840 55.98 -4.65 11.22
N ASP A 841 56.59 -4.46 12.38
CA ASP A 841 55.90 -4.49 13.68
C ASP A 841 54.79 -3.45 13.73
N LYS A 842 55.02 -2.26 13.16
CA LYS A 842 54.04 -1.17 13.12
C LYS A 842 52.87 -1.44 12.17
N ALA A 843 53.14 -2.02 10.99
CA ALA A 843 52.09 -2.43 10.05
C ALA A 843 51.18 -3.50 10.66
N LYS A 844 51.75 -4.49 11.38
CA LYS A 844 50.99 -5.48 12.15
C LYS A 844 50.10 -4.81 13.21
N GLU A 845 50.68 -3.92 14.01
CA GLU A 845 49.97 -3.22 15.10
C GLU A 845 48.77 -2.39 14.62
N ASP A 846 48.87 -1.77 13.44
CA ASP A 846 47.76 -0.99 12.85
C ASP A 846 46.72 -1.88 12.17
N ALA A 847 47.14 -2.95 11.49
CA ALA A 847 46.23 -3.94 10.92
C ALA A 847 45.41 -4.70 11.99
N GLU A 848 46.01 -5.03 13.14
CA GLU A 848 45.28 -5.61 14.28
C GLU A 848 44.20 -4.66 14.82
N LYS A 849 44.50 -3.36 14.96
CA LYS A 849 43.52 -2.34 15.35
C LYS A 849 42.41 -2.18 14.32
N ALA A 850 42.74 -2.26 13.02
CA ALA A 850 41.75 -2.20 11.95
C ALA A 850 40.81 -3.42 11.99
N ILE A 851 41.34 -4.62 12.27
CA ILE A 851 40.55 -5.84 12.48
C ILE A 851 39.66 -5.71 13.72
N ASP A 852 40.18 -5.20 14.85
CA ASP A 852 39.39 -5.05 16.08
C ASP A 852 38.28 -4.00 15.97
N THR A 853 38.55 -2.89 15.27
CA THR A 853 37.57 -1.80 15.07
C THR A 853 36.54 -2.08 13.96
N ALA A 854 36.74 -3.09 13.12
CA ALA A 854 35.78 -3.47 12.09
C ALA A 854 34.44 -3.95 12.68
N THR A 855 33.35 -3.52 12.06
CA THR A 855 31.96 -3.72 12.53
C THR A 855 31.27 -4.97 11.96
N ASP A 856 31.78 -5.51 10.86
CA ASP A 856 31.17 -6.60 10.09
C ASP A 856 32.26 -7.46 9.44
N ASN A 857 31.88 -8.65 8.95
CA ASN A 857 32.86 -9.60 8.39
C ASN A 857 33.58 -9.10 7.13
N ALA A 858 32.99 -8.14 6.38
CA ALA A 858 33.61 -7.57 5.18
C ALA A 858 34.67 -6.51 5.56
N GLY A 859 34.39 -5.68 6.58
CA GLY A 859 35.38 -4.81 7.21
C GLY A 859 36.58 -5.57 7.77
N VAL A 860 36.33 -6.68 8.48
CA VAL A 860 37.41 -7.57 8.99
C VAL A 860 38.24 -8.15 7.84
N ALA A 861 37.60 -8.62 6.76
CA ALA A 861 38.30 -9.15 5.60
C ALA A 861 39.13 -8.07 4.88
N LYS A 862 38.60 -6.84 4.74
CA LYS A 862 39.33 -5.74 4.13
C LYS A 862 40.52 -5.28 4.97
N ALA A 863 40.36 -5.14 6.29
CA ALA A 863 41.45 -4.78 7.20
C ALA A 863 42.61 -5.78 7.13
N LEU A 864 42.30 -7.07 6.97
CA LEU A 864 43.27 -8.13 6.74
C LEU A 864 43.98 -8.03 5.38
N GLU A 865 43.26 -7.71 4.31
CA GLU A 865 43.81 -7.56 2.95
C GLU A 865 44.68 -6.30 2.82
N ASP A 866 44.23 -5.18 3.39
CA ASP A 866 45.00 -3.94 3.52
C ASP A 866 46.29 -4.19 4.32
N GLY A 867 46.19 -4.81 5.51
CA GLY A 867 47.33 -5.08 6.39
C GLY A 867 48.35 -6.04 5.76
N LYS A 868 47.91 -7.09 5.07
CA LYS A 868 48.80 -7.97 4.29
C LYS A 868 49.50 -7.20 3.17
N SER A 869 48.81 -6.29 2.49
CA SER A 869 49.39 -5.45 1.44
C SER A 869 50.45 -4.47 1.97
N GLU A 870 50.25 -3.88 3.15
CA GLU A 870 51.26 -3.03 3.80
C GLU A 870 52.48 -3.82 4.27
N ILE A 871 52.29 -5.04 4.80
CA ILE A 871 53.36 -5.98 5.15
C ILE A 871 54.19 -6.34 3.90
N ASP A 872 53.54 -6.72 2.80
CA ASP A 872 54.22 -7.13 1.57
C ASP A 872 55.01 -5.99 0.90
N ALA A 873 54.53 -4.75 1.02
CA ALA A 873 55.18 -3.55 0.48
C ALA A 873 56.53 -3.21 1.15
N ILE A 874 56.89 -3.87 2.26
CA ILE A 874 58.17 -3.65 2.95
C ILE A 874 59.32 -4.25 2.12
N ASN A 875 60.02 -3.37 1.40
CA ASN A 875 61.14 -3.72 0.54
C ASN A 875 62.33 -4.32 1.31
N THR A 876 62.81 -5.48 0.86
CA THR A 876 63.94 -6.25 1.41
C THR A 876 65.25 -6.08 0.62
N THR A 877 65.29 -5.20 -0.39
CA THR A 877 66.51 -4.92 -1.18
C THR A 877 67.26 -3.68 -0.68
N THR A 878 68.59 -3.74 -0.70
CA THR A 878 69.49 -2.64 -0.29
C THR A 878 69.23 -1.38 -1.10
N SER A 879 69.11 -0.24 -0.41
CA SER A 879 69.02 1.05 -1.11
C SER A 879 70.32 1.34 -1.87
N ALA A 880 70.23 1.55 -3.18
CA ALA A 880 71.38 1.99 -3.97
C ALA A 880 71.77 3.39 -3.49
N GLY A 881 73.00 3.53 -2.99
CA GLY A 881 73.39 4.62 -2.11
C GLY A 881 73.13 6.02 -2.67
N ILE A 882 72.46 6.86 -1.87
CA ILE A 882 72.40 8.30 -2.11
C ILE A 882 73.80 8.87 -1.81
N ASP A 883 74.57 9.17 -2.86
CA ASP A 883 75.82 9.92 -2.73
C ASP A 883 75.54 11.31 -2.14
N THR A 884 76.20 11.63 -1.04
CA THR A 884 75.95 12.83 -0.23
C THR A 884 76.66 14.06 -0.80
N SER A 885 76.38 14.43 -2.05
CA SER A 885 77.05 15.55 -2.74
C SER A 885 76.11 16.64 -3.28
N THR A 886 76.07 17.76 -2.55
CA THR A 886 75.83 19.13 -3.05
C THR A 886 74.44 19.52 -3.60
N SER A 887 73.61 20.16 -2.75
CA SER A 887 73.17 21.55 -2.98
C SER A 887 72.42 22.11 -1.75
N ALA A 888 72.38 23.44 -1.58
CA ALA A 888 71.86 24.08 -0.37
C ALA A 888 71.10 25.39 -0.65
N LYS A 889 70.16 25.71 0.25
CA LYS A 889 69.44 26.99 0.40
C LYS A 889 68.54 27.44 -0.77
N LYS A 890 67.22 27.46 -0.51
CA LYS A 890 66.54 28.73 -0.19
C LYS A 890 65.24 28.50 0.59
N ALA A 891 64.80 29.54 1.30
CA ALA A 891 63.64 29.49 2.21
C ALA A 891 62.36 30.00 1.53
N HIS A 892 61.21 29.60 2.06
CA HIS A 892 59.89 30.06 1.63
C HIS A 892 59.17 30.80 2.76
N LYS A 893 58.56 31.97 2.46
CA LYS A 893 57.57 32.63 3.31
C LYS A 893 56.59 33.44 2.44
N ALA A 894 55.41 33.73 3.00
CA ALA A 894 54.38 34.67 2.51
C ALA A 894 53.58 34.30 1.22
N ASN A 895 52.55 33.46 1.39
CA ASN A 895 51.13 33.86 1.42
C ASN A 895 50.61 34.88 0.36
N LYS A 896 49.62 34.50 -0.48
CA LYS A 896 48.26 35.11 -0.49
C LYS A 896 47.17 34.41 -1.35
N VAL A 897 45.92 34.47 -0.84
CA VAL A 897 44.59 34.30 -1.50
C VAL A 897 44.05 32.86 -1.72
N LEU A 898 42.72 32.74 -1.59
CA LEU A 898 41.87 31.53 -1.58
C LEU A 898 41.05 31.37 -2.90
N PRO A 899 40.44 30.20 -3.17
CA PRO A 899 39.91 29.83 -4.50
C PRO A 899 38.41 30.13 -4.70
N LYS A 900 37.90 29.82 -5.91
CA LYS A 900 36.47 29.62 -6.20
C LYS A 900 36.22 28.45 -7.16
N THR A 901 35.43 27.47 -6.69
CA THR A 901 34.39 26.67 -7.39
C THR A 901 34.64 26.11 -8.80
N GLY A 902 34.57 24.78 -8.93
CA GLY A 902 34.43 24.04 -10.19
C GLY A 902 34.69 22.55 -9.96
N ASP A 903 33.72 21.67 -10.28
CA ASP A 903 33.70 20.29 -9.79
C ASP A 903 34.40 19.24 -10.70
N ASN A 904 34.64 18.09 -10.06
CA ASN A 904 34.67 16.71 -10.61
C ASN A 904 35.99 16.01 -11.04
N VAL A 905 36.10 14.80 -10.48
CA VAL A 905 36.80 13.56 -10.88
C VAL A 905 38.34 13.53 -11.08
N GLY A 906 38.98 12.62 -10.34
CA GLY A 906 40.39 12.22 -10.51
C GLY A 906 40.91 11.35 -9.35
N LEU A 907 41.20 10.08 -9.60
CA LEU A 907 41.54 9.05 -8.59
C LEU A 907 42.92 9.24 -7.90
N SER A 908 43.05 8.55 -6.76
CA SER A 908 44.24 7.83 -6.23
C SER A 908 45.22 8.49 -5.21
N SER A 909 45.79 7.62 -4.35
CA SER A 909 46.81 7.84 -3.30
C SER A 909 46.47 8.86 -2.19
N VAL A 910 46.19 8.45 -0.95
CA VAL A 910 47.10 7.86 0.07
C VAL A 910 48.12 8.87 0.62
N LEU A 911 47.84 9.43 1.80
CA LEU A 911 48.65 9.25 3.02
C LEU A 911 47.86 9.75 4.25
N GLY A 912 47.92 9.04 5.38
CA GLY A 912 47.36 9.49 6.65
C GLY A 912 48.42 10.07 7.60
N ILE A 913 47.99 10.71 8.70
CA ILE A 913 48.72 10.80 9.97
C ILE A 913 47.76 11.25 11.10
N ALA A 914 48.03 10.76 12.31
CA ALA A 914 47.20 10.80 13.51
C ALA A 914 46.54 12.15 13.91
N GLY A 915 45.23 12.09 14.19
CA GLY A 915 44.70 12.06 15.57
C GLY A 915 44.81 13.32 16.46
N LEU A 916 43.66 13.71 17.05
CA LEU A 916 43.60 14.46 18.30
C LEU A 916 42.35 14.04 19.11
N ALA A 917 42.41 14.08 20.44
CA ALA A 917 41.40 13.48 21.32
C ALA A 917 40.58 14.49 22.14
N LEU A 918 39.38 14.04 22.55
CA LEU A 918 38.63 14.39 23.76
C LEU A 918 38.69 15.85 24.30
N LEU A 919 37.60 16.58 24.10
CA LEU A 919 36.84 17.34 25.12
C LEU A 919 35.51 17.79 24.45
N GLY A 920 34.36 17.96 25.12
CA GLY A 920 34.07 17.84 26.55
C GLY A 920 33.19 18.99 27.04
N THR A 921 31.88 18.94 26.73
CA THR A 921 30.76 19.74 27.28
C THR A 921 30.86 21.29 27.31
N ALA A 922 29.86 22.00 26.77
CA ALA A 922 28.85 22.76 27.55
C ALA A 922 28.19 23.99 26.82
N ILE A 923 27.05 24.45 27.38
CA ILE A 923 26.53 25.84 27.40
C ILE A 923 25.73 26.41 26.17
N ARG A 924 24.39 26.29 26.30
CA ARG A 924 23.40 27.40 26.51
C ARG A 924 23.01 28.39 25.37
N LYS A 925 21.84 28.11 24.76
CA LYS A 925 20.53 28.86 24.86
C LYS A 925 20.50 30.41 24.99
N LYS A 926 19.73 31.08 24.11
CA LYS A 926 19.41 32.55 24.01
C LYS A 926 20.63 33.40 23.60
N ARG A 927 20.51 34.54 22.89
CA ARG A 927 19.42 35.38 22.31
C ARG A 927 20.07 36.15 21.11
N GLU A 928 19.43 36.98 20.29
CA GLU A 928 18.16 37.72 20.27
C GLU A 928 17.75 37.92 18.78
N ASP A 929 16.58 38.53 18.53
CA ASP A 929 15.98 38.86 17.20
C ASP A 929 15.71 37.70 16.22
#